data_AF-A0A1H7TUG5-F1
#
_entry.id   AF-A0A1H7TUG5-F1
#
_cell.length_a   1.000
_cell.length_b   1.000
_cell.length_c   1.000
_cell.angle_alpha   90.00
_cell.angle_beta   90.00
_cell.angle_gamma   90.00
#
_symmetry.space_group_name_H-M   'P 1'
#
loop_
_entity.id
_entity.type
_entity.pdbx_description
1 polymer ?
#
loop_
_entity_poly.entity_id
_entity_poly.type
_entity_poly.pdbx_seq_one_letter_code
_entity_poly.pdbx_strand_id
1 'polypeptide(L)'
;MSDVPLPLDRFSSETYLTALEDLVNRYVQDEEPVHYKKAAINLNETTTSSCLRYFSDINLIEAEKAGVYTPSNPVIDYFRKVGDSKKRAKKEIGGILKEYDLFSEVVFLVETGDFDLDALSTKTAGQLNFDKNNVSSVSKAIEIFSKLGFIELGGTEGDSILLSSNSHENSGIGSKQNPSPEPNESESDESESVQQSLSGSLDAQQDTDVDFPPTRGGPDALLELVQELSEGGTHSNEDITESLNVSKRKVQGTTQYARALGFVEEREDGYVLTDAGYELAFTSEEPDIETLFQESVRQYPSYRHIIQATLAVLNDEAESIDSPTIRKELRTTFGFRENKDATLRDAINTLLKTLESAGLGEYIIGRGGASTRLEVSSEELQSLCNLVSQQPHESGDTKGGEDTSENQNAGNEEIDEVNEKANKEADLDAKTSSIERRGPAIRISEIRIQNFRNIRDTGFIELENVTTLIGKNESGKTSTLEAINSFSGNYSYSDRDLSNSTGATKDNQIPIVTLRFELTKQLVDEFYPQIPDGTEFPLLITRTKFFDGSYESHIEADIDSDEVELPTPNILYYDSYDLISDKASIEQLNNGERSTFHNLLSLGGISVDDFDGSPLTQYNTIEQAENRIEDKLNNAWSQKSLNVNLNWVDSEQTIHLLIQDELNPESAVDERPLTYPSQRSEGFQWFLSFYINLLAETNGTGLESKVLLLDDPAVYLHPEGKRDWLESVNDIGKNEQVVFSSHSPYLIDKRYPSRIRAVEDTPRGGTKIREDIFESDSHTLEPLRNALGVDLGSSPFISRRQLLVEGPTEYYVVAAVANYFSQVLDRDLFGWQEVSVMPVRGASNVVGQASWLESEGIDYAIMLDSDQAGRDVRDRIRTHNPDIDSDRVVLLQNTSNSEGVVTEDLFGTELYVSEFNAEYKDFTSELDGEFEPVSVEDGEGLSCEIGGIEYDGSRLDQVLVEYLEGTEVSVGVQNSRGEIELRKRQIAERIASRLNRSGVNENQLKSFNRLFARIDDAMNPEQ
;
A
#
# COMPACT_ATOMS: atom_id res chain seq x y z
N MET A 1 -1.06 30.85 -27.69
CA MET A 1 -0.76 32.11 -26.96
C MET A 1 -1.97 32.72 -26.31
N SER A 2 -2.93 33.22 -27.07
CA SER A 2 -4.28 33.51 -26.58
C SER A 2 -5.01 32.24 -26.08
N ASP A 3 -4.50 31.11 -26.54
CA ASP A 3 -4.99 29.73 -26.49
C ASP A 3 -4.07 28.87 -25.59
N VAL A 4 -3.47 29.52 -24.58
CA VAL A 4 -2.64 28.94 -23.50
C VAL A 4 -3.41 29.16 -22.19
N PRO A 5 -3.42 28.22 -21.22
CA PRO A 5 -4.18 28.37 -19.98
C PRO A 5 -3.50 29.32 -18.98
N LEU A 6 -3.54 30.62 -19.28
CA LEU A 6 -2.87 31.67 -18.51
C LEU A 6 -3.45 31.81 -17.08
N PRO A 7 -2.60 32.02 -16.04
CA PRO A 7 -3.05 32.49 -14.74
C PRO A 7 -3.50 33.95 -14.83
N LEU A 8 -4.81 34.11 -15.10
CA LEU A 8 -5.53 35.39 -15.29
C LEU A 8 -5.93 36.06 -13.98
N ASP A 9 -5.73 35.39 -12.84
CA ASP A 9 -5.84 35.95 -11.50
C ASP A 9 -4.88 37.15 -11.29
N ARG A 10 -3.75 37.14 -11.99
CA ARG A 10 -2.63 38.08 -11.79
C ARG A 10 -2.47 39.14 -12.88
N PHE A 11 -2.66 38.79 -14.16
CA PHE A 11 -2.52 39.73 -15.30
C PHE A 11 -3.47 39.37 -16.47
N SER A 12 -3.78 40.34 -17.34
CA SER A 12 -4.66 40.10 -18.51
C SER A 12 -3.98 39.28 -19.61
N SER A 13 -4.77 38.59 -20.44
CA SER A 13 -4.26 37.83 -21.58
C SER A 13 -3.50 38.69 -22.60
N GLU A 14 -3.92 39.94 -22.80
CA GLU A 14 -3.19 40.95 -23.59
C GLU A 14 -1.82 41.28 -22.97
N THR A 15 -1.73 41.37 -21.63
CA THR A 15 -0.45 41.57 -20.92
C THR A 15 0.52 40.40 -21.13
N TYR A 16 0.03 39.16 -20.97
CA TYR A 16 0.83 37.96 -21.24
C TYR A 16 1.28 37.88 -22.71
N LEU A 17 0.39 38.21 -23.66
CA LEU A 17 0.72 38.24 -25.08
C LEU A 17 1.78 39.29 -25.40
N THR A 18 1.65 40.51 -24.87
CA THR A 18 2.63 41.59 -25.07
C THR A 18 3.99 41.24 -24.46
N ALA A 19 4.04 40.61 -23.28
CA ALA A 19 5.31 40.18 -22.68
C ALA A 19 6.09 39.21 -23.57
N LEU A 20 5.40 38.27 -24.24
CA LEU A 20 6.05 37.32 -25.14
C LEU A 20 6.31 37.90 -26.54
N GLU A 21 5.43 38.75 -27.08
CA GLU A 21 5.69 39.44 -28.36
C GLU A 21 6.89 40.40 -28.22
N ASP A 22 7.04 41.11 -27.10
CA ASP A 22 8.24 41.92 -26.81
C ASP A 22 9.51 41.05 -26.66
N LEU A 23 9.43 39.89 -25.97
CA LEU A 23 10.56 38.95 -25.87
C LEU A 23 11.01 38.46 -27.26
N VAL A 24 10.08 37.97 -28.07
CA VAL A 24 10.37 37.42 -29.40
C VAL A 24 10.89 38.51 -30.34
N ASN A 25 10.29 39.71 -30.32
CA ASN A 25 10.78 40.84 -31.11
C ASN A 25 12.19 41.26 -30.69
N ARG A 26 12.52 41.23 -29.39
CA ARG A 26 13.86 41.54 -28.88
C ARG A 26 14.87 40.46 -29.28
N TYR A 27 14.51 39.19 -29.16
CA TYR A 27 15.37 38.05 -29.53
C TYR A 27 15.66 38.02 -31.04
N VAL A 28 14.64 38.25 -31.87
CA VAL A 28 14.79 38.34 -33.34
C VAL A 28 15.54 39.60 -33.79
N GLN A 29 15.71 40.62 -32.93
CA GLN A 29 16.52 41.80 -33.20
C GLN A 29 17.99 41.65 -32.74
N ASP A 30 18.22 41.07 -31.56
CA ASP A 30 19.54 40.99 -30.93
C ASP A 30 20.29 39.68 -31.23
N GLU A 31 19.59 38.61 -31.66
CA GLU A 31 20.09 37.23 -31.85
C GLU A 31 20.81 36.60 -30.62
N GLU A 32 20.58 37.15 -29.42
CA GLU A 32 21.07 36.66 -28.13
C GLU A 32 19.92 36.43 -27.12
N PRO A 33 20.04 35.47 -26.17
CA PRO A 33 19.06 35.26 -25.10
C PRO A 33 18.75 36.53 -24.30
N VAL A 34 17.46 36.77 -24.06
CA VAL A 34 16.97 38.08 -23.63
C VAL A 34 16.63 38.09 -22.15
N HIS A 35 17.30 38.97 -21.39
CA HIS A 35 16.94 39.26 -20.00
C HIS A 35 15.57 39.97 -19.94
N TYR A 36 14.67 39.57 -19.03
CA TYR A 36 13.29 40.08 -18.98
C TYR A 36 13.18 41.62 -18.96
N LYS A 37 14.12 42.31 -18.30
CA LYS A 37 14.23 43.79 -18.30
C LYS A 37 14.46 44.41 -19.70
N LYS A 38 15.13 43.70 -20.62
CA LYS A 38 15.27 44.11 -22.04
C LYS A 38 13.99 43.81 -22.84
N ALA A 39 13.21 42.81 -22.44
CA ALA A 39 11.90 42.48 -23.01
C ALA A 39 10.75 43.32 -22.41
N ALA A 40 10.99 44.10 -21.36
CA ALA A 40 10.00 45.00 -20.75
C ALA A 40 9.91 46.32 -21.56
N ILE A 41 9.44 46.21 -22.81
CA ILE A 41 9.39 47.34 -23.76
C ILE A 41 8.05 48.09 -23.62
N ASN A 42 6.94 47.37 -23.69
CA ASN A 42 5.58 47.90 -23.57
C ASN A 42 4.96 47.62 -22.19
N LEU A 43 5.67 46.93 -21.31
CA LEU A 43 5.25 46.52 -19.97
C LEU A 43 6.32 46.87 -18.91
N ASN A 44 5.95 46.86 -17.63
CA ASN A 44 6.90 47.05 -16.54
C ASN A 44 7.73 45.79 -16.28
N GLU A 45 8.95 45.96 -15.76
CA GLU A 45 9.89 44.87 -15.49
C GLU A 45 9.29 43.73 -14.64
N THR A 46 8.54 44.05 -13.58
CA THR A 46 8.02 43.08 -12.59
C THR A 46 6.93 42.19 -13.19
N THR A 47 6.03 42.78 -13.99
CA THR A 47 5.04 42.05 -14.78
C THR A 47 5.72 41.18 -15.84
N THR A 48 6.65 41.73 -16.63
CA THR A 48 7.37 40.95 -17.65
C THR A 48 8.13 39.77 -17.04
N SER A 49 8.79 39.96 -15.88
CA SER A 49 9.47 38.86 -15.16
C SER A 49 8.52 37.74 -14.77
N SER A 50 7.28 38.08 -14.39
CA SER A 50 6.27 37.13 -13.91
C SER A 50 5.62 36.39 -15.08
N CYS A 51 5.29 37.09 -16.16
CA CYS A 51 4.71 36.50 -17.37
C CYS A 51 5.70 35.56 -18.07
N LEU A 52 6.97 35.93 -18.18
CA LEU A 52 7.98 35.09 -18.84
C LEU A 52 8.36 33.87 -17.99
N ARG A 53 8.40 34.00 -16.65
CA ARG A 53 8.61 32.84 -15.78
C ARG A 53 7.53 31.77 -16.02
N TYR A 54 6.25 32.17 -15.99
CA TYR A 54 5.15 31.26 -16.27
C TYR A 54 5.30 30.54 -17.62
N PHE A 55 5.70 31.23 -18.69
CA PHE A 55 5.92 30.59 -20.00
C PHE A 55 7.13 29.64 -20.03
N SER A 56 8.07 29.77 -19.10
CA SER A 56 9.14 28.79 -18.88
C SER A 56 8.67 27.61 -18.04
N ASP A 57 7.83 27.86 -17.03
CA ASP A 57 7.24 26.82 -16.17
C ASP A 57 6.32 25.86 -16.98
N ILE A 58 5.81 26.30 -18.16
CA ILE A 58 5.05 25.47 -19.13
C ILE A 58 5.79 25.21 -20.46
N ASN A 59 7.14 25.21 -20.46
CA ASN A 59 7.99 24.79 -21.58
C ASN A 59 7.77 25.49 -22.94
N LEU A 60 7.13 26.67 -22.99
CA LEU A 60 7.00 27.44 -24.24
C LEU A 60 8.24 28.29 -24.57
N ILE A 61 9.03 28.64 -23.54
CA ILE A 61 10.36 29.28 -23.66
C ILE A 61 11.34 28.61 -22.69
N GLU A 62 12.63 28.67 -23.00
CA GLU A 62 13.70 28.09 -22.18
C GLU A 62 14.38 29.15 -21.31
N ALA A 63 14.83 28.78 -20.10
CA ALA A 63 15.48 29.68 -19.14
C ALA A 63 16.97 29.36 -18.97
N GLU A 64 17.82 30.09 -19.71
CA GLU A 64 19.29 29.97 -19.68
C GLU A 64 19.91 30.17 -18.29
N LYS A 65 19.28 31.04 -17.49
CA LYS A 65 19.65 31.46 -16.13
C LYS A 65 18.60 32.42 -15.59
N ALA A 66 18.61 32.67 -14.29
CA ALA A 66 17.64 33.53 -13.59
C ALA A 66 17.32 34.83 -14.35
N GLY A 67 16.11 34.91 -14.93
CA GLY A 67 15.61 36.09 -15.64
C GLY A 67 16.06 36.26 -17.10
N VAL A 68 16.78 35.31 -17.70
CA VAL A 68 17.18 35.32 -19.12
C VAL A 68 16.50 34.17 -19.85
N TYR A 69 15.80 34.49 -20.94
CA TYR A 69 14.96 33.53 -21.66
C TYR A 69 15.28 33.47 -23.16
N THR A 70 15.11 32.26 -23.72
CA THR A 70 15.27 31.93 -25.14
C THR A 70 13.92 31.40 -25.65
N PRO A 71 13.25 32.08 -26.60
CA PRO A 71 11.96 31.62 -27.10
C PRO A 71 12.10 30.42 -28.05
N SER A 72 11.23 29.43 -27.92
CA SER A 72 11.26 28.21 -28.74
C SER A 72 10.95 28.47 -30.23
N ASN A 73 11.46 27.62 -31.12
CA ASN A 73 11.26 27.76 -32.57
C ASN A 73 9.78 27.86 -33.01
N PRO A 74 8.84 27.04 -32.48
CA PRO A 74 7.41 27.18 -32.81
C PRO A 74 6.83 28.54 -32.38
N VAL A 75 7.24 29.06 -31.22
CA VAL A 75 6.84 30.40 -30.75
C VAL A 75 7.37 31.48 -31.67
N ILE A 76 8.65 31.44 -32.05
CA ILE A 76 9.25 32.40 -32.99
C ILE A 76 8.50 32.40 -34.33
N ASP A 77 8.25 31.22 -34.91
CA ASP A 77 7.58 31.09 -36.21
C ASP A 77 6.09 31.46 -36.18
N TYR A 78 5.41 31.34 -35.03
CA TYR A 78 4.05 31.85 -34.84
C TYR A 78 3.99 33.39 -34.95
N PHE A 79 4.95 34.10 -34.35
CA PHE A 79 5.01 35.57 -34.38
C PHE A 79 5.57 36.15 -35.69
N ARG A 80 6.38 35.38 -36.45
CA ARG A 80 6.85 35.73 -37.81
C ARG A 80 5.72 35.89 -38.85
N LYS A 81 4.48 35.51 -38.53
CA LYS A 81 3.25 35.85 -39.28
C LYS A 81 3.22 35.37 -40.75
N VAL A 82 3.87 34.25 -41.09
CA VAL A 82 3.85 33.65 -42.45
C VAL A 82 2.93 32.42 -42.52
N GLY A 83 1.81 32.55 -43.25
CA GLY A 83 0.97 31.46 -43.80
C GLY A 83 1.01 30.11 -43.08
N ASP A 84 1.58 29.10 -43.77
CA ASP A 84 1.55 27.71 -43.30
C ASP A 84 2.52 27.40 -42.16
N SER A 85 3.59 28.20 -41.92
CA SER A 85 4.40 28.02 -40.71
C SER A 85 3.58 28.34 -39.47
N LYS A 86 2.72 29.37 -39.53
CA LYS A 86 1.79 29.69 -38.43
C LYS A 86 0.76 28.59 -38.16
N LYS A 87 0.33 27.83 -39.19
CA LYS A 87 -0.54 26.66 -39.00
C LYS A 87 0.20 25.49 -38.36
N ARG A 88 1.43 25.21 -38.80
CA ARG A 88 2.28 24.17 -38.22
C ARG A 88 2.63 24.48 -36.76
N ALA A 89 3.10 25.69 -36.48
CA ALA A 89 3.39 26.17 -35.13
C ALA A 89 2.16 26.09 -34.21
N LYS A 90 0.94 26.40 -34.70
CA LYS A 90 -0.30 26.18 -33.93
C LYS A 90 -0.50 24.70 -33.54
N LYS A 91 -0.18 23.74 -34.42
CA LYS A 91 -0.31 22.30 -34.10
C LYS A 91 0.76 21.85 -33.11
N GLU A 92 2.00 22.30 -33.26
CA GLU A 92 3.14 21.92 -32.40
C GLU A 92 3.00 22.51 -30.99
N ILE A 93 2.63 23.81 -30.87
CA ILE A 93 2.28 24.43 -29.58
C ILE A 93 1.06 23.72 -28.95
N GLY A 94 0.08 23.31 -29.75
CA GLY A 94 -1.06 22.51 -29.28
C GLY A 94 -0.72 21.07 -28.88
N GLY A 95 0.49 20.58 -29.18
CA GLY A 95 1.03 19.34 -28.63
C GLY A 95 1.59 19.56 -27.23
N ILE A 96 2.52 20.51 -27.09
CA ILE A 96 3.14 20.90 -25.81
C ILE A 96 2.08 21.26 -24.76
N LEU A 97 0.98 21.91 -25.17
CA LEU A 97 -0.12 22.24 -24.25
C LEU A 97 -0.97 21.02 -23.83
N LYS A 98 -1.01 19.93 -24.60
CA LYS A 98 -1.71 18.70 -24.20
C LYS A 98 -0.93 17.86 -23.17
N GLU A 99 0.36 18.11 -23.05
CA GLU A 99 1.22 17.60 -21.98
C GLU A 99 1.07 18.41 -20.66
N TYR A 100 0.13 19.35 -20.61
CA TYR A 100 -0.21 20.14 -19.41
C TYR A 100 -1.66 19.86 -18.98
N ASP A 101 -1.82 19.10 -17.89
CA ASP A 101 -3.09 18.47 -17.45
C ASP A 101 -4.31 19.40 -17.51
N LEU A 102 -4.14 20.62 -17.01
CA LEU A 102 -5.19 21.64 -16.91
C LEU A 102 -5.76 22.08 -18.27
N PHE A 103 -4.99 21.97 -19.35
CA PHE A 103 -5.48 22.20 -20.72
C PHE A 103 -6.25 21.00 -21.26
N SER A 104 -5.74 19.79 -21.01
CA SER A 104 -6.36 18.54 -21.44
C SER A 104 -7.70 18.28 -20.75
N GLU A 105 -7.81 18.57 -19.45
CA GLU A 105 -9.07 18.48 -18.70
C GLU A 105 -10.14 19.46 -19.22
N VAL A 106 -9.77 20.72 -19.52
CA VAL A 106 -10.69 21.72 -20.08
C VAL A 106 -11.15 21.34 -21.49
N VAL A 107 -10.28 20.77 -22.33
CA VAL A 107 -10.67 20.24 -23.65
C VAL A 107 -11.66 19.08 -23.48
N PHE A 108 -11.37 18.11 -22.60
CA PHE A 108 -12.23 16.96 -22.32
C PHE A 108 -13.61 17.36 -21.76
N LEU A 109 -13.67 18.33 -20.83
CA LEU A 109 -14.92 18.84 -20.27
C LEU A 109 -15.79 19.57 -21.31
N VAL A 110 -15.20 20.08 -22.38
CA VAL A 110 -15.92 20.72 -23.49
C VAL A 110 -16.31 19.71 -24.56
N GLU A 111 -15.45 18.74 -24.88
CA GLU A 111 -15.75 17.62 -25.78
C GLU A 111 -16.86 16.70 -25.23
N THR A 112 -17.06 16.67 -23.91
CA THR A 112 -18.15 15.92 -23.24
C THR A 112 -19.48 16.68 -23.12
N GLY A 113 -19.53 17.97 -23.49
CA GLY A 113 -20.70 18.61 -24.10
C GLY A 113 -21.93 18.99 -23.25
N ASP A 114 -21.91 18.89 -21.92
CA ASP A 114 -23.17 18.90 -21.13
C ASP A 114 -23.18 19.84 -19.90
N PHE A 115 -22.68 21.07 -20.04
CA PHE A 115 -22.65 22.07 -18.94
C PHE A 115 -22.87 23.52 -19.40
N ASP A 116 -23.55 24.29 -18.55
CA ASP A 116 -23.58 25.76 -18.60
C ASP A 116 -22.24 26.36 -18.13
N LEU A 117 -21.93 27.58 -18.56
CA LEU A 117 -20.65 28.27 -18.35
C LEU A 117 -20.32 28.48 -16.86
N ASP A 118 -21.31 28.78 -16.02
CA ASP A 118 -21.12 28.93 -14.57
C ASP A 118 -21.10 27.59 -13.83
N ALA A 119 -21.69 26.53 -14.39
CA ALA A 119 -21.56 25.18 -13.86
C ALA A 119 -20.16 24.60 -14.15
N LEU A 120 -19.67 24.75 -15.38
CA LEU A 120 -18.36 24.25 -15.79
C LEU A 120 -17.23 25.04 -15.10
N SER A 121 -17.34 26.35 -14.94
CA SER A 121 -16.34 27.15 -14.22
C SER A 121 -16.25 26.83 -12.73
N THR A 122 -17.39 26.66 -12.05
CA THR A 122 -17.45 26.27 -10.64
C THR A 122 -16.87 24.88 -10.41
N LYS A 123 -17.20 23.92 -11.30
CA LYS A 123 -16.71 22.55 -11.23
C LYS A 123 -15.21 22.45 -11.50
N THR A 124 -14.73 23.13 -12.53
CA THR A 124 -13.31 23.17 -12.92
C THR A 124 -12.46 23.87 -11.85
N ALA A 125 -12.95 24.95 -11.22
CA ALA A 125 -12.28 25.57 -10.08
C ALA A 125 -12.18 24.63 -8.87
N GLY A 126 -13.21 23.82 -8.63
CA GLY A 126 -13.24 22.81 -7.57
C GLY A 126 -12.32 21.61 -7.80
N GLN A 127 -12.13 21.19 -9.05
CA GLN A 127 -11.21 20.10 -9.42
C GLN A 127 -9.74 20.56 -9.40
N LEU A 128 -9.45 21.80 -9.80
CA LEU A 128 -8.10 22.36 -9.90
C LEU A 128 -7.65 23.15 -8.66
N ASN A 129 -8.36 23.00 -7.54
CA ASN A 129 -8.00 23.55 -6.22
C ASN A 129 -7.79 25.09 -6.19
N PHE A 130 -8.48 25.83 -7.07
CA PHE A 130 -8.48 27.29 -7.05
C PHE A 130 -9.48 27.83 -6.03
N ASP A 131 -9.08 28.85 -5.27
CA ASP A 131 -9.96 29.48 -4.27
C ASP A 131 -11.28 29.99 -4.89
N LYS A 132 -12.39 29.78 -4.17
CA LYS A 132 -13.77 30.01 -4.65
C LYS A 132 -14.06 31.48 -5.00
N ASN A 133 -13.21 32.41 -4.56
CA ASN A 133 -13.23 33.81 -4.97
C ASN A 133 -12.84 34.03 -6.45
N ASN A 134 -12.30 33.02 -7.16
CA ASN A 134 -11.65 33.16 -8.47
C ASN A 134 -12.43 32.56 -9.65
N VAL A 135 -13.66 32.04 -9.44
CA VAL A 135 -14.50 31.38 -10.48
C VAL A 135 -14.67 32.24 -11.75
N SER A 136 -14.73 33.57 -11.58
CA SER A 136 -14.82 34.53 -12.69
C SER A 136 -13.67 34.45 -13.69
N SER A 137 -12.50 33.93 -13.30
CA SER A 137 -11.34 33.75 -14.17
C SER A 137 -11.48 32.52 -15.08
N VAL A 138 -12.19 31.47 -14.61
CA VAL A 138 -12.42 30.24 -15.38
C VAL A 138 -13.50 30.44 -16.44
N SER A 139 -14.64 31.08 -16.12
CA SER A 139 -15.65 31.45 -17.13
C SER A 139 -15.04 32.33 -18.23
N LYS A 140 -14.11 33.24 -17.87
CA LYS A 140 -13.35 34.06 -18.84
C LYS A 140 -12.40 33.23 -19.71
N ALA A 141 -11.72 32.22 -19.18
CA ALA A 141 -10.85 31.36 -19.98
C ALA A 141 -11.64 30.62 -21.07
N ILE A 142 -12.79 30.03 -20.72
CA ILE A 142 -13.70 29.35 -21.65
C ILE A 142 -14.22 30.33 -22.73
N GLU A 143 -14.69 31.51 -22.32
CA GLU A 143 -15.18 32.55 -23.24
C GLU A 143 -14.06 33.10 -24.15
N ILE A 144 -12.81 33.09 -23.69
CA ILE A 144 -11.61 33.42 -24.49
C ILE A 144 -11.33 32.31 -25.51
N PHE A 145 -11.25 31.03 -25.10
CA PHE A 145 -10.97 29.92 -26.02
C PHE A 145 -11.99 29.81 -27.16
N SER A 146 -13.26 30.14 -26.89
CA SER A 146 -14.29 30.20 -27.94
C SER A 146 -14.03 31.32 -28.97
N LYS A 147 -13.66 32.52 -28.52
CA LYS A 147 -13.35 33.67 -29.39
C LYS A 147 -12.12 33.49 -30.29
N LEU A 148 -11.40 32.38 -30.12
CA LEU A 148 -10.13 32.08 -30.79
C LEU A 148 -10.23 30.91 -31.79
N GLY A 149 -11.39 30.26 -31.88
CA GLY A 149 -11.63 29.14 -32.79
C GLY A 149 -10.93 27.84 -32.39
N PHE A 150 -10.80 27.59 -31.08
CA PHE A 150 -10.40 26.28 -30.54
C PHE A 150 -11.61 25.52 -29.98
N ILE A 151 -12.67 26.25 -29.63
CA ILE A 151 -13.98 25.75 -29.19
C ILE A 151 -15.04 26.56 -29.94
N GLU A 152 -16.13 25.94 -30.39
CA GLU A 152 -17.31 26.66 -30.89
C GLU A 152 -18.46 26.51 -29.88
N LEU A 153 -19.00 27.64 -29.41
CA LEU A 153 -20.15 27.66 -28.50
C LEU A 153 -21.41 27.96 -29.29
N GLY A 154 -22.33 26.98 -29.35
CA GLY A 154 -23.64 27.14 -29.97
C GLY A 154 -24.54 28.07 -29.15
N GLY A 155 -25.26 28.99 -29.82
CA GLY A 155 -26.01 30.04 -29.13
C GLY A 155 -27.49 30.13 -29.53
N THR A 156 -28.36 29.60 -28.67
CA THR A 156 -29.76 30.05 -28.46
C THR A 156 -30.19 29.73 -27.03
N GLU A 157 -31.21 30.44 -26.52
CA GLU A 157 -31.61 30.39 -25.11
C GLU A 157 -32.31 29.06 -24.73
N GLY A 158 -31.75 28.35 -23.73
CA GLY A 158 -32.39 27.23 -23.04
C GLY A 158 -31.92 25.83 -23.47
N ASP A 159 -31.30 25.12 -22.52
CA ASP A 159 -30.98 23.69 -22.44
C ASP A 159 -30.15 23.01 -23.56
N SER A 160 -29.05 22.36 -23.13
CA SER A 160 -28.18 21.41 -23.85
C SER A 160 -27.32 21.94 -25.03
N ILE A 161 -26.04 21.53 -25.07
CA ILE A 161 -25.12 21.79 -26.17
C ILE A 161 -25.04 20.52 -27.04
N LEU A 162 -25.44 20.61 -28.31
CA LEU A 162 -25.37 19.49 -29.26
C LEU A 162 -24.36 19.77 -30.38
N LEU A 163 -23.32 18.95 -30.45
CA LEU A 163 -22.40 18.89 -31.60
C LEU A 163 -23.01 18.00 -32.69
N SER A 164 -23.22 18.57 -33.88
CA SER A 164 -23.60 17.82 -35.08
C SER A 164 -22.38 17.46 -35.92
N SER A 165 -22.38 16.27 -36.52
CA SER A 165 -21.20 15.70 -37.17
C SER A 165 -21.13 15.90 -38.69
N ASN A 166 -19.89 15.92 -39.19
CA ASN A 166 -19.45 15.83 -40.59
C ASN A 166 -19.65 17.04 -41.55
N SER A 167 -18.52 17.74 -41.75
CA SER A 167 -17.89 18.01 -43.05
C SER A 167 -18.32 19.21 -43.93
N HIS A 168 -17.28 19.90 -44.42
CA HIS A 168 -17.17 20.79 -45.59
C HIS A 168 -17.93 22.14 -45.68
N GLU A 169 -17.08 23.19 -45.71
CA GLU A 169 -17.17 24.42 -46.53
C GLU A 169 -18.17 25.57 -46.22
N ASN A 170 -17.54 26.75 -46.06
CA ASN A 170 -17.96 28.10 -46.49
C ASN A 170 -18.97 28.96 -45.67
N SER A 171 -18.40 30.05 -45.13
CA SER A 171 -18.93 31.43 -45.10
C SER A 171 -20.00 31.88 -44.07
N GLY A 172 -19.59 32.78 -43.15
CA GLY A 172 -20.08 34.17 -43.23
C GLY A 172 -20.71 34.88 -42.00
N ILE A 173 -19.93 35.78 -41.37
CA ILE A 173 -20.31 37.13 -40.88
C ILE A 173 -21.27 37.29 -39.66
N GLY A 174 -20.78 37.98 -38.61
CA GLY A 174 -21.57 38.79 -37.64
C GLY A 174 -21.72 38.17 -36.23
N SER A 175 -21.29 38.76 -35.11
CA SER A 175 -21.63 40.05 -34.45
C SER A 175 -23.03 40.07 -33.79
N LYS A 176 -23.27 40.52 -32.53
CA LYS A 176 -22.45 41.30 -31.58
C LYS A 176 -23.15 41.42 -30.18
N GLN A 177 -22.41 41.93 -29.16
CA GLN A 177 -22.88 42.77 -28.01
C GLN A 177 -23.48 42.16 -26.70
N ASN A 178 -22.64 42.17 -25.65
CA ASN A 178 -22.90 42.64 -24.26
C ASN A 178 -23.59 44.04 -24.20
N PRO A 179 -24.14 44.59 -23.07
CA PRO A 179 -23.62 44.46 -21.67
C PRO A 179 -24.57 44.63 -20.41
N SER A 180 -24.19 44.04 -19.25
CA SER A 180 -24.10 44.65 -17.87
C SER A 180 -25.34 45.27 -17.13
N PRO A 181 -25.26 45.77 -15.86
CA PRO A 181 -24.78 45.13 -14.59
C PRO A 181 -25.58 45.49 -13.26
N GLU A 182 -25.16 44.91 -12.10
CA GLU A 182 -25.18 45.48 -10.70
C GLU A 182 -26.52 45.74 -9.93
N PRO A 183 -26.55 45.95 -8.57
CA PRO A 183 -25.69 45.45 -7.45
C PRO A 183 -26.41 45.21 -6.05
N ASN A 184 -25.60 44.99 -4.98
CA ASN A 184 -25.73 45.38 -3.53
C ASN A 184 -26.28 44.45 -2.39
N GLU A 185 -25.56 44.53 -1.23
CA GLU A 185 -25.97 44.42 0.22
C GLU A 185 -26.60 43.09 0.76
N SER A 186 -26.70 42.76 2.07
CA SER A 186 -25.88 42.89 3.33
C SER A 186 -26.57 42.01 4.45
N GLU A 187 -26.18 41.79 5.73
CA GLU A 187 -25.10 42.16 6.69
C GLU A 187 -25.15 41.24 7.97
N SER A 188 -24.00 40.95 8.65
CA SER A 188 -23.79 40.55 10.10
C SER A 188 -24.54 39.31 10.72
N ASP A 189 -24.27 38.73 11.92
CA ASP A 189 -23.23 38.88 12.99
C ASP A 189 -23.10 37.66 13.99
N GLU A 190 -22.09 37.70 14.88
CA GLU A 190 -21.92 37.13 16.27
C GLU A 190 -21.77 35.61 16.65
N SER A 191 -20.72 35.35 17.48
CA SER A 191 -20.59 34.40 18.64
C SER A 191 -20.36 32.87 18.45
N GLU A 192 -19.65 32.10 19.32
CA GLU A 192 -18.56 32.36 20.30
C GLU A 192 -17.85 31.05 20.76
N SER A 193 -16.49 31.02 20.81
CA SER A 193 -15.63 29.99 21.50
C SER A 193 -15.74 28.51 21.02
N VAL A 194 -14.84 27.55 21.31
CA VAL A 194 -13.82 27.35 22.37
C VAL A 194 -12.47 26.88 21.79
N GLN A 195 -11.35 27.16 22.48
CA GLN A 195 -10.02 26.58 22.22
C GLN A 195 -9.69 25.47 23.23
N GLN A 196 -9.54 24.22 22.76
CA GLN A 196 -8.84 23.06 23.36
C GLN A 196 -9.15 21.87 22.43
N SER A 197 -8.25 20.94 22.09
CA SER A 197 -6.94 20.59 22.66
C SER A 197 -5.83 20.52 21.59
N LEU A 198 -4.57 20.47 22.02
CA LEU A 198 -3.40 20.27 21.15
C LEU A 198 -2.41 19.32 21.87
N SER A 199 -2.76 18.04 21.88
CA SER A 199 -2.03 16.96 22.57
C SER A 199 -2.62 15.60 22.15
N GLY A 200 -1.78 14.69 21.63
CA GLY A 200 -2.20 13.33 21.26
C GLY A 200 -1.63 12.87 19.91
N SER A 201 -0.85 11.79 19.96
CA SER A 201 -0.47 10.89 18.86
C SER A 201 -0.18 11.49 17.47
N LEU A 202 1.09 11.79 17.21
CA LEU A 202 1.77 11.01 16.18
C LEU A 202 2.09 9.63 16.79
N ASP A 203 2.08 8.56 16.01
CA ASP A 203 3.30 7.82 15.70
C ASP A 203 3.02 6.60 14.82
N ALA A 204 4.01 6.26 14.00
CA ALA A 204 4.08 5.04 13.22
C ALA A 204 5.51 4.50 13.36
N GLN A 205 5.65 3.21 13.68
CA GLN A 205 6.93 2.62 14.04
C GLN A 205 7.91 2.55 12.87
N GLN A 206 9.19 2.70 13.19
CA GLN A 206 10.11 1.57 13.06
C GLN A 206 11.10 1.57 14.24
N ASP A 207 11.66 0.41 14.56
CA ASP A 207 12.32 0.16 15.85
C ASP A 207 13.61 0.96 16.10
N THR A 208 13.45 2.15 16.70
CA THR A 208 14.17 2.53 17.92
C THR A 208 13.28 3.47 18.73
N ASP A 209 13.18 3.27 20.05
CA ASP A 209 12.32 4.07 20.94
C ASP A 209 12.97 5.43 21.24
N VAL A 210 12.88 6.34 20.27
CA VAL A 210 13.71 7.55 20.16
C VAL A 210 12.82 8.78 19.91
N ASP A 211 12.47 9.46 21.01
CA ASP A 211 11.69 10.71 21.03
C ASP A 211 12.15 11.73 19.98
N PHE A 212 11.22 12.52 19.42
CA PHE A 212 11.62 13.61 18.53
C PHE A 212 12.43 14.67 19.31
N PRO A 213 13.62 15.09 18.84
CA PRO A 213 14.51 16.00 19.56
C PRO A 213 13.85 17.34 19.93
N PRO A 214 14.12 17.90 21.13
CA PRO A 214 13.51 19.14 21.59
C PRO A 214 13.57 20.29 20.57
N THR A 215 12.39 20.69 20.09
CA THR A 215 12.24 21.76 19.08
C THR A 215 12.33 23.17 19.67
N ARG A 216 12.24 23.30 21.00
CA ARG A 216 12.29 24.55 21.78
C ARG A 216 12.87 24.25 23.16
N GLY A 217 13.16 25.32 23.91
CA GLY A 217 14.07 25.23 25.05
C GLY A 217 15.52 25.41 24.60
N GLY A 218 16.44 25.28 25.55
CA GLY A 218 17.87 25.48 25.35
C GLY A 218 18.57 25.86 26.67
N PRO A 219 19.91 25.77 26.74
CA PRO A 219 20.67 25.88 27.98
C PRO A 219 20.37 27.14 28.79
N ASP A 220 20.36 28.31 28.15
CA ASP A 220 20.06 29.60 28.79
C ASP A 220 18.75 29.56 29.61
N ALA A 221 17.68 29.03 29.01
CA ALA A 221 16.35 28.97 29.61
C ALA A 221 16.20 27.81 30.59
N LEU A 222 16.97 26.73 30.40
CA LEU A 222 17.03 25.62 31.34
C LEU A 222 17.66 26.09 32.66
N LEU A 223 18.74 26.87 32.62
CA LEU A 223 19.36 27.44 33.82
C LEU A 223 18.42 28.41 34.54
N GLU A 224 17.67 29.25 33.82
CA GLU A 224 16.59 30.08 34.39
C GLU A 224 15.53 29.21 35.11
N LEU A 225 15.03 28.16 34.45
CA LEU A 225 14.01 27.25 34.99
C LEU A 225 14.51 26.46 36.21
N VAL A 226 15.74 25.97 36.16
CA VAL A 226 16.29 25.07 37.17
C VAL A 226 16.68 25.85 38.44
N GLN A 227 17.09 27.11 38.32
CA GLN A 227 17.24 28.01 39.48
C GLN A 227 15.90 28.29 40.16
N GLU A 228 14.83 28.51 39.40
CA GLU A 228 13.48 28.76 39.94
C GLU A 228 12.92 27.53 40.69
N LEU A 229 13.01 26.33 40.08
CA LEU A 229 12.55 25.09 40.70
C LEU A 229 13.39 24.67 41.93
N SER A 230 14.58 25.27 42.14
CA SER A 230 15.47 24.94 43.25
C SER A 230 14.94 25.34 44.64
N GLU A 231 13.91 26.19 44.72
CA GLU A 231 13.20 26.46 45.99
C GLU A 231 12.43 25.22 46.51
N GLY A 232 12.22 24.22 45.64
CA GLY A 232 11.67 22.91 45.97
C GLY A 232 10.14 22.85 45.96
N GLY A 233 9.62 21.63 46.09
CA GLY A 233 8.19 21.34 45.90
C GLY A 233 7.84 21.09 44.43
N THR A 234 6.54 20.96 44.14
CA THR A 234 6.01 20.76 42.78
C THR A 234 5.48 22.09 42.25
N HIS A 235 5.89 22.48 41.04
CA HIS A 235 5.52 23.76 40.43
C HIS A 235 4.72 23.54 39.14
N SER A 236 3.58 24.21 38.98
CA SER A 236 2.76 24.06 37.78
C SER A 236 3.29 24.92 36.61
N ASN A 237 2.82 24.62 35.40
CA ASN A 237 3.05 25.49 34.23
C ASN A 237 2.56 26.94 34.44
N GLU A 238 1.64 27.19 35.38
CA GLU A 238 1.13 28.55 35.66
C GLU A 238 2.05 29.30 36.63
N ASP A 239 2.54 28.65 37.68
CA ASP A 239 3.46 29.25 38.66
C ASP A 239 4.78 29.67 37.98
N ILE A 240 5.38 28.75 37.20
CA ILE A 240 6.62 28.96 36.44
C ILE A 240 6.43 30.06 35.36
N THR A 241 5.21 30.26 34.86
CA THR A 241 4.89 31.35 33.92
C THR A 241 4.88 32.71 34.62
N GLU A 242 4.34 32.78 35.84
CA GLU A 242 4.22 34.02 36.60
C GLU A 242 5.57 34.48 37.18
N SER A 243 6.38 33.58 37.73
CA SER A 243 7.66 33.93 38.36
C SER A 243 8.76 34.29 37.37
N LEU A 244 8.99 33.45 36.35
CA LEU A 244 9.96 33.74 35.28
C LEU A 244 9.49 34.85 34.32
N ASN A 245 8.22 35.29 34.40
CA ASN A 245 7.64 36.34 33.57
C ASN A 245 7.85 36.11 32.05
N VAL A 246 7.63 34.87 31.62
CA VAL A 246 7.74 34.42 30.22
C VAL A 246 6.42 33.83 29.74
N SER A 247 6.17 33.82 28.43
CA SER A 247 4.93 33.23 27.90
C SER A 247 4.85 31.72 28.22
N LYS A 248 3.65 31.19 28.52
CA LYS A 248 3.38 29.75 28.71
C LYS A 248 4.04 28.85 27.64
N ARG A 249 4.07 29.32 26.38
CA ARG A 249 4.70 28.63 25.25
C ARG A 249 6.24 28.51 25.34
N LYS A 250 6.93 29.43 26.03
CA LYS A 250 8.36 29.30 26.38
C LYS A 250 8.53 28.30 27.52
N VAL A 251 7.70 28.38 28.56
CA VAL A 251 7.72 27.43 29.69
C VAL A 251 7.58 26.00 29.19
N GLN A 252 6.52 25.68 28.45
CA GLN A 252 6.27 24.34 27.89
C GLN A 252 7.44 23.80 27.04
N GLY A 253 8.07 24.64 26.22
CA GLY A 253 9.25 24.22 25.45
C GLY A 253 10.48 24.00 26.33
N THR A 254 10.63 24.78 27.41
CA THR A 254 11.77 24.68 28.33
C THR A 254 11.62 23.48 29.26
N THR A 255 10.42 23.19 29.76
CA THR A 255 10.14 21.98 30.57
C THR A 255 10.23 20.71 29.73
N GLN A 256 9.80 20.72 28.46
CA GLN A 256 10.01 19.60 27.54
C GLN A 256 11.51 19.32 27.31
N TYR A 257 12.31 20.36 27.06
CA TYR A 257 13.77 20.25 26.93
C TYR A 257 14.44 19.77 28.22
N ALA A 258 14.02 20.28 29.38
CA ALA A 258 14.54 19.89 30.68
C ALA A 258 14.27 18.41 31.02
N ARG A 259 13.10 17.89 30.63
CA ARG A 259 12.74 16.47 30.77
C ARG A 259 13.53 15.57 29.83
N ALA A 260 13.65 15.93 28.55
CA ALA A 260 14.40 15.16 27.58
C ALA A 260 15.88 14.98 27.97
N LEU A 261 16.47 15.98 28.63
CA LEU A 261 17.84 15.92 29.16
C LEU A 261 17.93 15.44 30.62
N GLY A 262 16.84 14.95 31.23
CA GLY A 262 16.85 14.33 32.55
C GLY A 262 17.00 15.27 33.75
N PHE A 263 16.90 16.59 33.57
CA PHE A 263 17.03 17.59 34.65
C PHE A 263 15.72 17.88 35.40
N VAL A 264 14.57 17.56 34.79
CA VAL A 264 13.23 17.79 35.35
C VAL A 264 12.37 16.55 35.15
N GLU A 265 11.56 16.21 36.14
CA GLU A 265 10.52 15.18 36.07
C GLU A 265 9.11 15.80 36.16
N GLU A 266 8.11 15.09 35.62
CA GLU A 266 6.70 15.48 35.68
C GLU A 266 5.95 14.56 36.65
N ARG A 267 5.13 15.15 37.52
CA ARG A 267 4.26 14.49 38.49
C ARG A 267 2.83 15.01 38.32
N GLU A 268 1.87 14.36 38.98
CA GLU A 268 0.43 14.67 38.87
C GLU A 268 0.09 16.16 39.10
N ASP A 269 0.83 16.84 40.00
CA ASP A 269 0.63 18.26 40.35
C ASP A 269 1.57 19.25 39.60
N GLY A 270 2.47 18.78 38.72
CA GLY A 270 3.44 19.65 38.01
C GLY A 270 4.88 19.12 37.99
N TYR A 271 5.87 20.02 37.92
CA TYR A 271 7.28 19.69 37.71
C TYR A 271 8.13 19.75 38.99
N VAL A 272 9.16 18.90 39.06
CA VAL A 272 10.17 18.84 40.12
C VAL A 272 11.56 18.62 39.47
N LEU A 273 12.63 19.10 40.12
CA LEU A 273 14.01 18.77 39.72
C LEU A 273 14.37 17.32 40.04
N THR A 274 15.12 16.68 39.14
CA THR A 274 15.87 15.45 39.43
C THR A 274 17.14 15.77 40.22
N ASP A 275 17.89 14.76 40.66
CA ASP A 275 19.19 14.97 41.33
C ASP A 275 20.17 15.74 40.42
N ALA A 276 20.26 15.39 39.13
CA ALA A 276 21.03 16.13 38.14
C ALA A 276 20.51 17.57 37.93
N GLY A 277 19.20 17.79 38.04
CA GLY A 277 18.59 19.11 38.05
C GLY A 277 19.03 19.95 39.25
N TYR A 278 19.05 19.38 40.45
CA TYR A 278 19.56 20.06 41.64
C TYR A 278 21.06 20.34 41.56
N GLU A 279 21.86 19.43 41.00
CA GLU A 279 23.29 19.69 40.75
C GLU A 279 23.49 20.84 39.75
N LEU A 280 22.72 20.89 38.66
CA LEU A 280 22.75 21.99 37.69
C LEU A 280 22.29 23.33 38.31
N ALA A 281 21.37 23.32 39.29
CA ALA A 281 20.88 24.52 39.96
C ALA A 281 21.93 25.20 40.85
N PHE A 282 22.79 24.41 41.51
CA PHE A 282 23.75 24.90 42.50
C PHE A 282 25.21 24.92 42.03
N THR A 283 25.49 24.33 40.87
CA THR A 283 26.80 24.43 40.20
C THR A 283 27.10 25.85 39.74
N SER A 284 28.36 26.27 39.85
CA SER A 284 28.82 27.59 39.39
C SER A 284 30.21 27.61 38.75
N GLU A 285 30.81 26.45 38.48
CA GLU A 285 32.04 26.31 37.70
C GLU A 285 31.69 25.71 36.33
N GLU A 286 32.19 26.33 35.25
CA GLU A 286 31.82 25.96 33.86
C GLU A 286 32.09 24.47 33.52
N PRO A 287 33.22 23.83 33.94
CA PRO A 287 33.49 22.42 33.62
C PRO A 287 32.50 21.42 34.24
N ASP A 288 31.91 21.77 35.39
CA ASP A 288 30.90 20.92 36.05
C ASP A 288 29.56 21.00 35.28
N ILE A 289 29.22 22.17 34.73
CA ILE A 289 28.06 22.37 33.84
C ILE A 289 28.26 21.61 32.52
N GLU A 290 29.45 21.72 31.91
CA GLU A 290 29.82 20.97 30.70
C GLU A 290 29.68 19.46 30.93
N THR A 291 30.17 18.95 32.06
CA THR A 291 30.08 17.53 32.44
C THR A 291 28.63 17.06 32.58
N LEU A 292 27.75 17.86 33.21
CA LEU A 292 26.32 17.56 33.33
C LEU A 292 25.64 17.51 31.95
N PHE A 293 25.90 18.47 31.06
CA PHE A 293 25.34 18.43 29.70
C PHE A 293 25.91 17.27 28.86
N GLN A 294 27.18 16.92 28.99
CA GLN A 294 27.76 15.75 28.33
C GLN A 294 27.03 14.46 28.75
N GLU A 295 26.79 14.26 30.04
CA GLU A 295 26.11 13.05 30.53
C GLU A 295 24.64 13.01 30.09
N SER A 296 23.92 14.14 30.15
CA SER A 296 22.55 14.22 29.60
C SER A 296 22.49 13.94 28.09
N VAL A 297 23.47 14.40 27.30
CA VAL A 297 23.56 14.10 25.85
C VAL A 297 23.92 12.64 25.58
N ARG A 298 24.74 12.01 26.44
CA ARG A 298 25.05 10.57 26.38
C ARG A 298 23.84 9.69 26.70
N GLN A 299 23.01 10.12 27.65
CA GLN A 299 21.83 9.39 28.12
C GLN A 299 20.60 9.60 27.23
N TYR A 300 20.42 10.77 26.62
CA TYR A 300 19.25 11.04 25.75
C TYR A 300 19.40 10.41 24.35
N PRO A 301 18.61 9.37 23.99
CA PRO A 301 18.85 8.56 22.79
C PRO A 301 18.83 9.35 21.47
N SER A 302 17.97 10.37 21.38
CA SER A 302 17.76 11.10 20.14
C SER A 302 18.94 11.99 19.78
N TYR A 303 19.50 12.71 20.76
CA TYR A 303 20.73 13.48 20.52
C TYR A 303 21.90 12.54 20.24
N ARG A 304 22.04 11.44 20.98
CA ARG A 304 23.04 10.40 20.71
C ARG A 304 22.98 9.90 19.27
N HIS A 305 21.81 9.52 18.77
CA HIS A 305 21.62 9.03 17.40
C HIS A 305 21.95 10.10 16.35
N ILE A 306 21.44 11.32 16.51
CA ILE A 306 21.70 12.43 15.55
C ILE A 306 23.18 12.75 15.46
N ILE A 307 23.89 12.80 16.59
CA ILE A 307 25.33 13.06 16.64
C ILE A 307 26.09 11.92 15.96
N GLN A 308 25.75 10.65 16.27
CA GLN A 308 26.40 9.48 15.68
C GLN A 308 26.22 9.40 14.16
N ALA A 309 24.99 9.60 13.65
CA ALA A 309 24.70 9.65 12.22
C ALA A 309 25.42 10.82 11.52
N THR A 310 25.43 12.00 12.15
CA THR A 310 26.11 13.19 11.61
C THR A 310 27.63 12.98 11.53
N LEU A 311 28.25 12.39 12.55
CA LEU A 311 29.69 12.09 12.57
C LEU A 311 30.08 11.02 11.54
N ALA A 312 29.22 10.01 11.30
CA ALA A 312 29.48 8.97 10.29
C ALA A 312 29.56 9.51 8.84
N VAL A 313 29.06 10.72 8.58
CA VAL A 313 29.10 11.40 7.28
C VAL A 313 30.27 12.42 7.20
N LEU A 314 30.99 12.65 8.31
CA LEU A 314 32.11 13.58 8.40
C LEU A 314 33.46 12.84 8.41
N ASN A 315 34.48 13.44 7.80
CA ASN A 315 35.86 12.92 7.86
C ASN A 315 36.51 13.29 9.21
N ASP A 316 37.52 12.51 9.62
CA ASP A 316 38.36 12.77 10.82
C ASP A 316 39.03 14.17 10.86
N GLU A 317 39.08 14.88 9.73
CA GLU A 317 39.63 16.24 9.58
C GLU A 317 38.55 17.35 9.53
N ALA A 318 37.31 17.09 9.91
CA ALA A 318 36.22 18.06 9.81
C ALA A 318 36.30 19.21 10.84
N GLU A 319 36.53 20.44 10.37
CA GLU A 319 36.62 21.66 11.20
C GLU A 319 35.25 22.19 11.72
N SER A 320 34.12 21.67 11.23
CA SER A 320 32.79 22.09 11.70
C SER A 320 31.67 21.09 11.40
N ILE A 321 30.64 21.08 12.25
CA ILE A 321 29.39 20.34 12.06
C ILE A 321 28.28 21.31 11.64
N ASP A 322 27.73 21.12 10.44
CA ASP A 322 26.90 22.12 9.77
C ASP A 322 25.38 21.78 9.74
N SER A 323 24.55 22.82 9.74
CA SER A 323 23.08 22.67 9.83
C SER A 323 22.41 22.02 8.60
N PRO A 324 22.91 22.16 7.35
CA PRO A 324 22.59 21.25 6.25
C PRO A 324 22.81 19.77 6.55
N THR A 325 23.96 19.36 7.09
CA THR A 325 24.24 17.95 7.42
C THR A 325 23.29 17.43 8.48
N ILE A 326 23.14 18.13 9.62
CA ILE A 326 22.20 17.73 10.69
C ILE A 326 20.75 17.71 10.15
N ARG A 327 20.37 18.61 9.24
CA ARG A 327 19.04 18.61 8.61
C ARG A 327 18.81 17.41 7.71
N LYS A 328 19.83 16.89 7.03
CA LYS A 328 19.74 15.66 6.24
C LYS A 328 19.38 14.50 7.16
N GLU A 329 20.19 14.26 8.19
CA GLU A 329 19.99 13.12 9.09
C GLU A 329 18.70 13.24 9.90
N LEU A 330 18.29 14.45 10.32
CA LEU A 330 16.97 14.69 10.94
C LEU A 330 15.78 14.35 10.03
N ARG A 331 15.92 14.50 8.70
CA ARG A 331 14.86 14.15 7.74
C ARG A 331 14.85 12.65 7.43
N THR A 332 16.02 12.04 7.31
CA THR A 332 16.18 10.59 7.09
C THR A 332 15.69 9.79 8.30
N THR A 333 16.10 10.18 9.51
CA THR A 333 15.80 9.44 10.75
C THR A 333 14.37 9.68 11.23
N PHE A 334 13.87 10.92 11.20
CA PHE A 334 12.57 11.30 11.80
C PHE A 334 11.48 11.66 10.77
N GLY A 335 11.57 11.14 9.54
CA GLY A 335 10.44 11.05 8.58
C GLY A 335 9.71 12.35 8.20
N PHE A 336 10.39 13.51 8.27
CA PHE A 336 9.71 14.81 8.33
C PHE A 336 9.02 15.25 7.01
N ARG A 337 7.68 15.10 6.92
CA ARG A 337 6.87 15.44 5.72
C ARG A 337 6.22 16.84 5.69
N GLU A 338 6.32 17.66 6.75
CA GLU A 338 5.68 18.99 6.79
C GLU A 338 6.49 20.15 6.17
N ASN A 339 5.81 21.07 5.48
CA ASN A 339 6.36 22.31 4.88
C ASN A 339 6.92 23.36 5.87
N LYS A 340 7.01 23.07 7.17
CA LYS A 340 7.43 24.04 8.22
C LYS A 340 8.94 24.00 8.49
N ASP A 341 9.73 24.53 7.56
CA ASP A 341 11.22 24.65 7.65
C ASP A 341 11.73 25.46 8.86
N ALA A 342 10.84 26.04 9.67
CA ALA A 342 11.15 26.65 10.96
C ALA A 342 11.34 25.62 12.08
N THR A 343 10.54 24.56 12.16
CA THR A 343 10.58 23.61 13.30
C THR A 343 11.88 22.82 13.32
N LEU A 344 12.31 22.30 12.16
CA LEU A 344 13.62 21.66 11.98
C LEU A 344 14.77 22.62 12.34
N ARG A 345 14.64 23.91 12.02
CA ARG A 345 15.66 24.92 12.29
C ARG A 345 15.75 25.25 13.78
N ASP A 346 14.62 25.36 14.47
CA ASP A 346 14.58 25.56 15.92
C ASP A 346 15.24 24.36 16.63
N ALA A 347 14.92 23.12 16.24
CA ALA A 347 15.54 21.90 16.79
C ALA A 347 17.06 21.81 16.56
N ILE A 348 17.54 22.11 15.34
CA ILE A 348 19.00 22.14 15.04
C ILE A 348 19.71 23.20 15.90
N ASN A 349 19.13 24.38 16.05
CA ASN A 349 19.69 25.45 16.88
C ASN A 349 19.73 25.05 18.38
N THR A 350 18.74 24.31 18.87
CA THR A 350 18.71 23.80 20.25
C THR A 350 19.78 22.72 20.46
N LEU A 351 19.90 21.74 19.56
CA LEU A 351 20.95 20.72 19.62
C LEU A 351 22.36 21.35 19.61
N LEU A 352 22.64 22.24 18.66
CA LEU A 352 23.98 22.85 18.55
C LEU A 352 24.35 23.70 19.78
N LYS A 353 23.39 24.41 20.38
CA LYS A 353 23.58 25.10 21.67
C LYS A 353 23.80 24.14 22.83
N THR A 354 23.17 22.96 22.81
CA THR A 354 23.37 21.93 23.84
C THR A 354 24.81 21.42 23.78
N LEU A 355 25.37 21.22 22.57
CA LEU A 355 26.76 20.81 22.37
C LEU A 355 27.77 21.91 22.77
N GLU A 356 27.47 23.17 22.47
CA GLU A 356 28.23 24.33 22.98
C GLU A 356 28.27 24.35 24.51
N SER A 357 27.11 24.15 25.17
CA SER A 357 27.03 24.08 26.64
C SER A 357 27.56 22.78 27.26
N ALA A 358 27.93 21.81 26.42
CA ALA A 358 28.65 20.59 26.82
C ALA A 358 30.17 20.71 26.63
N GLY A 359 30.69 21.86 26.17
CA GLY A 359 32.11 22.07 25.92
C GLY A 359 32.63 21.36 24.65
N LEU A 360 31.77 21.19 23.64
CA LEU A 360 32.05 20.38 22.44
C LEU A 360 32.12 21.19 21.13
N GLY A 361 32.39 22.50 21.21
CA GLY A 361 32.59 23.42 20.08
C GLY A 361 31.86 24.78 20.22
N GLU A 362 32.17 25.74 19.34
CA GLU A 362 31.58 27.10 19.34
C GLU A 362 30.38 27.21 18.38
N TYR A 363 29.23 27.74 18.83
CA TYR A 363 28.01 27.83 17.99
C TYR A 363 27.99 29.10 17.12
N ILE A 364 28.19 28.91 15.81
CA ILE A 364 28.31 30.00 14.83
C ILE A 364 27.03 30.17 14.00
N ILE A 365 26.35 31.30 14.19
CA ILE A 365 25.14 31.67 13.45
C ILE A 365 25.47 32.09 12.00
N GLY A 366 24.91 31.37 11.02
CA GLY A 366 25.11 31.62 9.60
C GLY A 366 24.62 33.01 9.14
N ARG A 367 25.42 33.68 8.31
CA ARG A 367 25.08 34.97 7.68
C ARG A 367 25.58 35.01 6.23
N GLY A 368 24.86 35.75 5.38
CA GLY A 368 25.32 36.06 4.01
C GLY A 368 25.42 34.88 3.04
N GLY A 369 24.79 33.74 3.35
CA GLY A 369 24.84 32.51 2.54
C GLY A 369 25.59 31.36 3.20
N ALA A 370 26.35 31.61 4.28
CA ALA A 370 26.92 30.54 5.10
C ALA A 370 25.84 29.88 5.99
N SER A 371 25.96 28.57 6.20
CA SER A 371 25.16 27.80 7.15
C SER A 371 25.48 28.16 8.61
N THR A 372 24.49 27.96 9.49
CA THR A 372 24.73 27.84 10.94
C THR A 372 25.46 26.53 11.21
N ARG A 373 26.40 26.51 12.14
CA ARG A 373 27.27 25.36 12.43
C ARG A 373 27.82 25.41 13.85
N LEU A 374 28.37 24.29 14.30
CA LEU A 374 29.30 24.19 15.42
C LEU A 374 30.72 24.15 14.84
N GLU A 375 31.60 25.06 15.20
CA GLU A 375 33.03 24.96 14.85
C GLU A 375 33.74 24.11 15.92
N VAL A 376 34.54 23.13 15.48
CA VAL A 376 35.12 22.11 16.37
C VAL A 376 36.61 21.90 16.07
N SER A 377 37.44 21.82 17.10
CA SER A 377 38.81 21.35 17.00
C SER A 377 38.85 19.81 16.92
N SER A 378 40.01 19.26 16.55
CA SER A 378 40.22 17.80 16.53
C SER A 378 40.08 17.15 17.92
N GLU A 379 40.33 17.90 19.00
CA GLU A 379 40.17 17.40 20.39
C GLU A 379 38.69 17.37 20.80
N GLU A 380 37.89 18.37 20.38
CA GLU A 380 36.44 18.39 20.59
C GLU A 380 35.71 17.37 19.71
N LEU A 381 36.10 17.21 18.43
CA LEU A 381 35.54 16.19 17.54
C LEU A 381 35.85 14.78 18.04
N GLN A 382 37.06 14.52 18.54
CA GLN A 382 37.37 13.24 19.19
C GLN A 382 36.56 13.05 20.49
N SER A 383 36.29 14.12 21.24
CA SER A 383 35.45 14.07 22.44
C SER A 383 33.97 13.78 22.11
N LEU A 384 33.43 14.37 21.02
CA LEU A 384 32.12 14.03 20.45
C LEU A 384 32.04 12.55 20.07
N CYS A 385 33.02 12.02 19.31
CA CYS A 385 33.06 10.59 18.97
C CYS A 385 33.10 9.70 20.23
N ASN A 386 33.87 10.06 21.25
CA ASN A 386 33.92 9.33 22.53
C ASN A 386 32.58 9.38 23.30
N LEU A 387 31.83 10.48 23.18
CA LEU A 387 30.53 10.66 23.84
C LEU A 387 29.49 9.65 23.33
N VAL A 388 29.36 9.51 22.00
CA VAL A 388 28.41 8.58 21.36
C VAL A 388 28.90 7.13 21.29
N SER A 389 30.21 6.87 21.32
CA SER A 389 30.74 5.50 21.19
C SER A 389 30.66 4.66 22.47
N GLN A 390 30.52 5.28 23.65
CA GLN A 390 30.46 4.56 24.93
C GLN A 390 29.02 4.18 25.28
N GLN A 391 28.72 2.89 25.42
CA GLN A 391 27.46 2.46 26.03
C GLN A 391 27.45 2.82 27.53
N PRO A 392 26.28 3.12 28.12
CA PRO A 392 26.18 3.41 29.54
C PRO A 392 26.58 2.17 30.36
N HIS A 393 27.60 2.31 31.19
CA HIS A 393 28.01 1.25 32.12
C HIS A 393 27.10 1.25 33.35
N GLU A 394 26.36 0.17 33.56
CA GLU A 394 25.81 -0.12 34.90
C GLU A 394 26.95 -0.25 35.92
N SER A 395 26.85 0.47 37.03
CA SER A 395 27.83 0.49 38.11
C SER A 395 27.67 -0.74 39.02
N GLY A 396 28.10 -1.90 38.51
CA GLY A 396 27.89 -3.20 39.17
C GLY A 396 28.52 -3.35 40.56
N ASP A 397 27.81 -4.01 41.47
CA ASP A 397 28.34 -4.46 42.77
C ASP A 397 28.81 -5.93 42.68
N THR A 398 29.91 -6.26 43.36
CA THR A 398 30.72 -7.45 43.04
C THR A 398 30.59 -8.60 44.05
N LYS A 399 30.47 -9.83 43.52
CA LYS A 399 31.15 -11.04 44.03
C LYS A 399 31.31 -12.06 42.90
N GLY A 400 32.48 -12.68 42.82
CA GLY A 400 32.79 -13.74 41.86
C GLY A 400 32.76 -15.14 42.46
N GLY A 401 32.89 -16.13 41.59
CA GLY A 401 33.12 -17.53 41.91
C GLY A 401 33.78 -18.22 40.71
N GLU A 402 34.79 -19.05 40.98
CA GLU A 402 35.49 -19.86 39.98
C GLU A 402 34.67 -21.11 39.64
N ASP A 403 34.71 -21.61 38.39
CA ASP A 403 35.50 -22.84 38.12
C ASP A 403 35.70 -23.13 36.61
N THR A 404 36.49 -24.15 36.28
CA THR A 404 37.00 -24.44 34.92
C THR A 404 36.85 -25.89 34.45
N SER A 405 36.52 -26.10 33.16
CA SER A 405 36.95 -27.23 32.30
C SER A 405 36.37 -27.03 30.88
N GLU A 406 37.16 -26.98 29.80
CA GLU A 406 37.66 -28.14 29.04
C GLU A 406 36.53 -29.12 28.63
N ASN A 407 36.34 -29.46 27.35
CA ASN A 407 37.40 -29.98 26.47
C ASN A 407 37.19 -29.76 24.96
N GLN A 408 38.22 -30.05 24.17
CA GLN A 408 38.23 -29.98 22.71
C GLN A 408 38.00 -31.35 22.06
N ASN A 409 37.43 -31.39 20.85
CA ASN A 409 38.14 -31.87 19.66
C ASN A 409 37.28 -31.76 18.38
N ALA A 410 37.94 -31.42 17.28
CA ALA A 410 37.45 -31.62 15.92
C ALA A 410 38.35 -32.65 15.23
N GLY A 411 37.85 -33.37 14.21
CA GLY A 411 38.71 -34.24 13.41
C GLY A 411 37.99 -35.31 12.58
N ASN A 412 37.64 -34.94 11.35
CA ASN A 412 37.47 -35.78 10.16
C ASN A 412 36.49 -36.98 10.22
N GLU A 413 35.54 -36.98 9.29
CA GLU A 413 35.36 -38.12 8.38
C GLU A 413 34.81 -37.62 7.02
N GLU A 414 35.27 -38.20 5.93
CA GLU A 414 34.89 -37.89 4.54
C GLU A 414 34.93 -39.20 3.73
N ILE A 415 34.14 -39.28 2.66
CA ILE A 415 33.95 -40.44 1.76
C ILE A 415 33.06 -41.56 2.35
N ASP A 416 31.78 -41.52 2.00
CA ASP A 416 31.13 -42.69 1.35
C ASP A 416 29.87 -42.29 0.53
N GLU A 417 29.97 -41.21 -0.26
CA GLU A 417 28.97 -40.93 -1.31
C GLU A 417 29.02 -42.03 -2.39
N VAL A 418 27.92 -42.78 -2.56
CA VAL A 418 27.46 -43.32 -3.86
C VAL A 418 26.09 -44.01 -3.75
N ASN A 419 25.76 -44.63 -2.61
CA ASN A 419 24.58 -45.51 -2.49
C ASN A 419 23.28 -44.85 -2.00
N GLU A 420 23.27 -43.57 -1.65
CA GLU A 420 22.09 -42.95 -1.02
C GLU A 420 21.09 -42.29 -2.01
N LYS A 421 21.49 -42.06 -3.27
CA LYS A 421 20.65 -41.34 -4.25
C LYS A 421 19.49 -42.18 -4.82
N ALA A 422 19.63 -43.51 -4.87
CA ALA A 422 18.62 -44.39 -5.47
C ALA A 422 17.37 -44.66 -4.60
N ASN A 423 17.41 -44.33 -3.29
CA ASN A 423 16.27 -44.55 -2.38
C ASN A 423 15.49 -43.26 -2.06
N LYS A 424 15.99 -42.08 -2.41
CA LYS A 424 15.31 -40.79 -2.15
C LYS A 424 14.25 -40.44 -3.20
N GLU A 425 14.46 -40.82 -4.46
CA GLU A 425 13.50 -40.58 -5.54
C GLU A 425 12.19 -41.37 -5.34
N ALA A 426 12.27 -42.64 -4.91
CA ALA A 426 11.10 -43.50 -4.69
C ALA A 426 10.23 -43.13 -3.47
N ASP A 427 10.79 -42.38 -2.51
CA ASP A 427 10.09 -41.94 -1.27
C ASP A 427 9.42 -40.56 -1.45
N LEU A 428 9.79 -39.83 -2.51
CA LEU A 428 9.13 -38.58 -2.93
C LEU A 428 7.82 -38.86 -3.67
N ASP A 429 7.83 -39.73 -4.69
CA ASP A 429 6.61 -40.12 -5.44
C ASP A 429 5.51 -40.69 -4.53
N ALA A 430 5.91 -41.38 -3.45
CA ALA A 430 4.98 -41.88 -2.44
C ALA A 430 4.23 -40.75 -1.71
N LYS A 431 4.93 -39.67 -1.32
CA LYS A 431 4.33 -38.53 -0.61
C LYS A 431 3.40 -37.70 -1.48
N THR A 432 3.74 -37.51 -2.75
CA THR A 432 2.89 -36.78 -3.72
C THR A 432 1.51 -37.45 -3.89
N SER A 433 1.41 -38.76 -3.64
CA SER A 433 0.16 -39.52 -3.79
C SER A 433 -0.84 -39.40 -2.63
N SER A 434 -0.48 -38.74 -1.52
CA SER A 434 -1.29 -38.71 -0.28
C SER A 434 -1.46 -37.31 0.32
N ILE A 435 -1.56 -36.27 -0.51
CA ILE A 435 -1.99 -34.94 -0.07
C ILE A 435 -3.53 -34.94 -0.04
N GLU A 436 -4.10 -35.05 1.17
CA GLU A 436 -5.54 -34.87 1.38
C GLU A 436 -5.96 -33.45 0.96
N ARG A 437 -7.16 -33.31 0.36
CA ARG A 437 -7.64 -32.02 -0.17
C ARG A 437 -7.80 -31.00 0.97
N ARG A 438 -6.86 -30.06 1.09
CA ARG A 438 -6.96 -28.90 1.99
C ARG A 438 -7.76 -27.79 1.32
N GLY A 439 -8.96 -27.54 1.84
CA GLY A 439 -9.86 -26.48 1.40
C GLY A 439 -11.29 -26.74 1.92
N PRO A 440 -12.15 -25.71 1.94
CA PRO A 440 -13.50 -25.83 2.47
C PRO A 440 -14.37 -26.81 1.67
N ALA A 441 -15.25 -27.51 2.38
CA ALA A 441 -16.15 -28.52 1.82
C ALA A 441 -17.23 -27.93 0.88
N ILE A 442 -17.56 -26.64 1.10
CA ILE A 442 -18.35 -25.75 0.25
C ILE A 442 -17.53 -24.47 0.03
N ARG A 443 -17.25 -24.10 -1.22
CA ARG A 443 -16.56 -22.83 -1.58
C ARG A 443 -17.44 -22.02 -2.52
N ILE A 444 -17.66 -20.73 -2.26
CA ILE A 444 -18.16 -19.80 -3.28
C ILE A 444 -17.01 -19.54 -4.25
N SER A 445 -17.12 -20.02 -5.48
CA SER A 445 -16.10 -19.87 -6.52
C SER A 445 -16.25 -18.55 -7.26
N GLU A 446 -17.48 -18.07 -7.47
CA GLU A 446 -17.74 -16.78 -8.10
C GLU A 446 -18.95 -16.07 -7.47
N ILE A 447 -18.96 -14.74 -7.58
CA ILE A 447 -20.12 -13.91 -7.26
C ILE A 447 -20.48 -12.98 -8.41
N ARG A 448 -21.77 -12.68 -8.55
CA ARG A 448 -22.27 -11.57 -9.38
C ARG A 448 -23.32 -10.79 -8.61
N ILE A 449 -23.11 -9.49 -8.45
CA ILE A 449 -24.01 -8.59 -7.73
C ILE A 449 -24.64 -7.64 -8.74
N GLN A 450 -25.95 -7.53 -8.72
CA GLN A 450 -26.74 -6.71 -9.63
C GLN A 450 -27.73 -5.86 -8.83
N ASN A 451 -28.07 -4.67 -9.33
CA ASN A 451 -29.15 -3.83 -8.79
C ASN A 451 -29.07 -3.56 -7.26
N PHE A 452 -27.89 -3.66 -6.62
CA PHE A 452 -27.72 -3.53 -5.17
C PHE A 452 -27.03 -2.21 -4.81
N ARG A 453 -27.78 -1.26 -4.22
CA ARG A 453 -27.26 0.03 -3.75
C ARG A 453 -26.52 0.82 -4.84
N ASN A 454 -25.20 1.00 -4.73
CA ASN A 454 -24.35 1.66 -5.73
C ASN A 454 -23.79 0.69 -6.79
N ILE A 455 -23.95 -0.62 -6.62
CA ILE A 455 -23.59 -1.66 -7.60
C ILE A 455 -24.74 -1.81 -8.62
N ARG A 456 -24.39 -1.83 -9.91
CA ARG A 456 -25.37 -2.04 -11.01
C ARG A 456 -25.36 -3.46 -11.54
N ASP A 457 -24.19 -3.90 -11.95
CA ASP A 457 -23.85 -5.26 -12.35
C ASP A 457 -22.32 -5.35 -12.26
N THR A 458 -21.81 -6.33 -11.52
CA THR A 458 -20.36 -6.57 -11.45
C THR A 458 -19.82 -7.35 -12.64
N GLY A 459 -20.66 -8.07 -13.38
CA GLY A 459 -20.22 -9.31 -14.03
C GLY A 459 -20.03 -10.43 -13.00
N PHE A 460 -19.57 -11.61 -13.42
CA PHE A 460 -19.03 -12.56 -12.47
C PHE A 460 -17.64 -12.10 -11.99
N ILE A 461 -17.31 -12.43 -10.74
CA ILE A 461 -16.03 -12.15 -10.09
C ILE A 461 -15.60 -13.44 -9.40
N GLU A 462 -14.41 -13.95 -9.71
CA GLU A 462 -13.83 -15.09 -9.01
C GLU A 462 -13.51 -14.73 -7.55
N LEU A 463 -13.81 -15.67 -6.63
CA LEU A 463 -13.39 -15.65 -5.23
C LEU A 463 -12.47 -16.84 -4.94
N GLU A 464 -11.41 -16.57 -4.18
CA GLU A 464 -10.47 -17.55 -3.63
C GLU A 464 -10.83 -17.91 -2.17
N ASN A 465 -10.14 -18.90 -1.60
CA ASN A 465 -10.32 -19.30 -0.19
C ASN A 465 -10.10 -18.14 0.78
N VAL A 466 -9.20 -17.21 0.46
CA VAL A 466 -9.11 -15.90 1.07
C VAL A 466 -9.21 -14.90 -0.08
N THR A 467 -10.09 -13.91 0.01
CA THR A 467 -10.22 -12.83 -0.99
C THR A 467 -10.22 -11.47 -0.32
N THR A 468 -9.51 -10.50 -0.90
CA THR A 468 -9.36 -9.16 -0.33
C THR A 468 -9.95 -8.10 -1.25
N LEU A 469 -11.04 -7.45 -0.81
CA LEU A 469 -11.69 -6.33 -1.49
C LEU A 469 -11.01 -5.01 -1.10
N ILE A 470 -10.35 -4.32 -2.03
CA ILE A 470 -9.48 -3.17 -1.73
C ILE A 470 -10.00 -1.89 -2.35
N GLY A 471 -10.20 -0.85 -1.54
CA GLY A 471 -10.67 0.43 -2.04
C GLY A 471 -10.86 1.49 -0.96
N LYS A 472 -10.97 2.74 -1.40
CA LYS A 472 -11.26 3.92 -0.58
C LYS A 472 -12.56 3.71 0.21
N ASN A 473 -12.72 4.48 1.27
CA ASN A 473 -14.02 4.65 1.92
C ASN A 473 -15.07 5.04 0.85
N GLU A 474 -16.30 4.57 1.04
CA GLU A 474 -17.44 4.80 0.13
C GLU A 474 -17.35 4.14 -1.27
N SER A 475 -16.24 3.47 -1.64
CA SER A 475 -16.10 2.80 -2.95
C SER A 475 -17.07 1.64 -3.23
N GLY A 476 -17.72 1.09 -2.18
CA GLY A 476 -18.71 0.01 -2.27
C GLY A 476 -18.30 -1.32 -1.65
N LYS A 477 -17.16 -1.40 -0.94
CA LYS A 477 -16.69 -2.66 -0.31
C LYS A 477 -17.71 -3.28 0.64
N THR A 478 -18.23 -2.49 1.59
CA THR A 478 -19.30 -2.90 2.51
C THR A 478 -20.53 -3.39 1.74
N SER A 479 -20.96 -2.65 0.71
CA SER A 479 -22.09 -3.07 -0.14
C SER A 479 -21.85 -4.38 -0.90
N THR A 480 -20.59 -4.74 -1.16
CA THR A 480 -20.21 -6.03 -1.73
C THR A 480 -20.38 -7.15 -0.70
N LEU A 481 -19.83 -6.98 0.51
CA LEU A 481 -19.94 -7.96 1.57
C LEU A 481 -21.40 -8.13 2.05
N GLU A 482 -22.16 -7.05 2.16
CA GLU A 482 -23.59 -7.08 2.48
C GLU A 482 -24.42 -7.79 1.40
N ALA A 483 -24.07 -7.64 0.11
CA ALA A 483 -24.71 -8.37 -0.96
C ALA A 483 -24.46 -9.88 -0.85
N ILE A 484 -23.25 -10.31 -0.49
CA ILE A 484 -22.96 -11.73 -0.23
C ILE A 484 -23.69 -12.19 1.05
N ASN A 485 -23.61 -11.43 2.14
CA ASN A 485 -24.32 -11.68 3.39
C ASN A 485 -25.85 -11.75 3.21
N SER A 486 -26.39 -11.12 2.17
CA SER A 486 -27.82 -11.21 1.87
C SER A 486 -28.29 -12.63 1.55
N PHE A 487 -27.39 -13.58 1.23
CA PHE A 487 -27.72 -15.00 1.14
C PHE A 487 -27.97 -15.70 2.48
N SER A 488 -27.59 -15.08 3.61
CA SER A 488 -27.94 -15.60 4.94
C SER A 488 -29.47 -15.62 5.13
N GLY A 489 -29.96 -16.63 5.87
CA GLY A 489 -31.39 -16.88 6.04
C GLY A 489 -32.18 -15.75 6.75
N ASN A 490 -31.48 -14.79 7.36
CA ASN A 490 -32.07 -13.69 8.12
C ASN A 490 -32.18 -12.36 7.33
N TYR A 491 -31.55 -12.24 6.15
CA TYR A 491 -31.55 -10.97 5.41
C TYR A 491 -32.84 -10.76 4.60
N SER A 492 -33.56 -9.69 4.93
CA SER A 492 -34.71 -9.16 4.19
C SER A 492 -34.34 -7.84 3.53
N TYR A 493 -34.47 -7.77 2.20
CA TYR A 493 -34.23 -6.53 1.46
C TYR A 493 -35.23 -5.42 1.80
N SER A 494 -34.80 -4.18 1.56
CA SER A 494 -35.60 -2.96 1.66
C SER A 494 -35.47 -2.11 0.39
N ASP A 495 -36.35 -1.13 0.20
CA ASP A 495 -36.26 -0.15 -0.91
C ASP A 495 -34.93 0.63 -0.96
N ARG A 496 -34.10 0.56 0.08
CA ARG A 496 -32.75 1.16 0.14
C ARG A 496 -31.65 0.26 -0.41
N ASP A 497 -31.88 -1.06 -0.39
CA ASP A 497 -30.96 -2.04 -0.95
C ASP A 497 -31.04 -2.09 -2.48
N LEU A 498 -32.18 -1.68 -3.05
CA LEU A 498 -32.37 -1.61 -4.50
C LEU A 498 -31.61 -0.41 -5.09
N SER A 499 -30.91 -0.62 -6.20
CA SER A 499 -30.12 0.44 -6.83
C SER A 499 -30.99 1.50 -7.51
N ASN A 500 -30.57 2.76 -7.41
CA ASN A 500 -31.21 3.89 -8.09
C ASN A 500 -31.23 3.75 -9.63
N SER A 501 -30.39 2.89 -10.22
CA SER A 501 -30.38 2.63 -11.67
C SER A 501 -31.33 1.52 -12.15
N THR A 502 -31.95 0.77 -11.24
CA THR A 502 -32.82 -0.38 -11.57
C THR A 502 -34.05 0.02 -12.40
N GLY A 503 -34.43 1.30 -12.34
CA GLY A 503 -35.55 1.87 -13.09
C GLY A 503 -36.92 1.56 -12.48
N ALA A 504 -37.97 2.03 -13.15
CA ALA A 504 -39.36 1.82 -12.71
C ALA A 504 -39.95 0.51 -13.25
N THR A 505 -39.26 -0.60 -13.02
CA THR A 505 -39.75 -1.96 -13.30
C THR A 505 -40.94 -2.31 -12.40
N LYS A 506 -41.72 -3.32 -12.80
CA LYS A 506 -42.88 -3.83 -12.05
C LYS A 506 -42.79 -5.32 -11.73
N ASP A 507 -41.64 -5.92 -12.03
CA ASP A 507 -41.35 -7.30 -11.67
C ASP A 507 -40.74 -7.33 -10.28
N ASN A 508 -41.18 -8.28 -9.47
CA ASN A 508 -40.67 -8.51 -8.12
C ASN A 508 -39.37 -9.33 -8.15
N GLN A 509 -39.17 -10.15 -9.18
CA GLN A 509 -37.97 -10.94 -9.43
C GLN A 509 -36.88 -10.09 -10.09
N ILE A 510 -36.40 -9.07 -9.37
CA ILE A 510 -35.18 -8.34 -9.73
C ILE A 510 -33.99 -9.12 -9.15
N PRO A 511 -33.03 -9.59 -9.97
CA PRO A 511 -31.86 -10.29 -9.45
C PRO A 511 -30.98 -9.32 -8.65
N ILE A 512 -30.55 -9.75 -7.46
CA ILE A 512 -29.71 -8.94 -6.56
C ILE A 512 -28.31 -9.52 -6.44
N VAL A 513 -28.20 -10.84 -6.21
CA VAL A 513 -26.91 -11.51 -6.10
C VAL A 513 -27.03 -12.95 -6.59
N THR A 514 -26.01 -13.39 -7.33
CA THR A 514 -25.81 -14.77 -7.78
C THR A 514 -24.51 -15.27 -7.18
N LEU A 515 -24.53 -16.46 -6.60
CA LEU A 515 -23.34 -17.18 -6.16
C LEU A 515 -23.16 -18.39 -7.08
N ARG A 516 -21.94 -18.64 -7.56
CA ARG A 516 -21.52 -19.99 -7.95
C ARG A 516 -20.74 -20.60 -6.80
N PHE A 517 -21.05 -21.84 -6.45
CA PHE A 517 -20.33 -22.54 -5.38
C PHE A 517 -20.03 -24.00 -5.72
N GLU A 518 -18.81 -24.40 -5.40
CA GLU A 518 -18.23 -25.74 -5.55
C GLU A 518 -18.57 -26.60 -4.32
N LEU A 519 -19.10 -27.81 -4.52
CA LEU A 519 -19.21 -28.86 -3.49
C LEU A 519 -18.12 -29.92 -3.68
N THR A 520 -17.47 -30.30 -2.58
CA THR A 520 -16.53 -31.41 -2.54
C THR A 520 -17.23 -32.77 -2.65
N LYS A 521 -16.54 -33.77 -3.24
CA LYS A 521 -17.09 -35.14 -3.34
C LYS A 521 -17.42 -35.74 -1.97
N GLN A 522 -16.60 -35.50 -0.94
CA GLN A 522 -16.85 -36.02 0.41
C GLN A 522 -18.19 -35.53 0.99
N LEU A 523 -18.51 -34.25 0.81
CA LEU A 523 -19.78 -33.67 1.26
C LEU A 523 -20.98 -34.22 0.47
N VAL A 524 -20.81 -34.46 -0.83
CA VAL A 524 -21.84 -35.07 -1.68
C VAL A 524 -22.05 -36.55 -1.35
N ASP A 525 -21.00 -37.33 -1.15
CA ASP A 525 -21.06 -38.75 -0.80
C ASP A 525 -21.73 -38.97 0.59
N GLU A 526 -21.59 -38.02 1.52
CA GLU A 526 -22.18 -38.11 2.87
C GLU A 526 -23.64 -37.61 2.94
N PHE A 527 -23.94 -36.44 2.35
CA PHE A 527 -25.26 -35.79 2.50
C PHE A 527 -26.16 -35.86 1.26
N TYR A 528 -25.61 -36.13 0.08
CA TYR A 528 -26.32 -36.12 -1.20
C TYR A 528 -26.14 -37.43 -2.01
N PRO A 529 -26.34 -38.63 -1.41
CA PRO A 529 -26.08 -39.93 -2.05
C PRO A 529 -27.02 -40.27 -3.23
N GLN A 530 -27.95 -39.38 -3.58
CA GLN A 530 -28.73 -39.43 -4.83
C GLN A 530 -27.95 -38.92 -6.06
N ILE A 531 -26.81 -38.24 -5.86
CA ILE A 531 -25.95 -37.78 -6.96
C ILE A 531 -25.18 -38.98 -7.53
N PRO A 532 -25.13 -39.16 -8.87
CA PRO A 532 -24.47 -40.32 -9.47
C PRO A 532 -22.96 -40.43 -9.15
N ASP A 533 -22.48 -41.66 -8.90
CA ASP A 533 -21.06 -41.98 -8.69
C ASP A 533 -20.11 -41.45 -9.77
N GLY A 534 -20.64 -41.27 -11.00
CA GLY A 534 -19.92 -40.83 -12.20
C GLY A 534 -20.06 -39.35 -12.54
N THR A 535 -20.64 -38.52 -11.66
CA THR A 535 -20.62 -37.06 -11.79
C THR A 535 -19.18 -36.54 -11.63
N GLU A 536 -18.78 -35.55 -12.42
CA GLU A 536 -17.47 -34.90 -12.31
C GLU A 536 -17.44 -33.95 -11.09
N PHE A 537 -16.26 -33.75 -10.49
CA PHE A 537 -16.11 -32.98 -9.24
C PHE A 537 -14.93 -31.99 -9.32
N PRO A 538 -15.05 -30.77 -8.75
CA PRO A 538 -16.11 -30.28 -7.85
C PRO A 538 -17.47 -30.11 -8.54
N LEU A 539 -18.56 -30.34 -7.79
CA LEU A 539 -19.91 -30.15 -8.31
C LEU A 539 -20.26 -28.66 -8.22
N LEU A 540 -20.56 -28.02 -9.36
CA LEU A 540 -20.88 -26.60 -9.41
C LEU A 540 -22.39 -26.35 -9.28
N ILE A 541 -22.77 -25.43 -8.40
CA ILE A 541 -24.14 -24.96 -8.21
C ILE A 541 -24.15 -23.44 -8.42
N THR A 542 -24.98 -22.97 -9.35
CA THR A 542 -25.31 -21.55 -9.51
C THR A 542 -26.63 -21.26 -8.81
N ARG A 543 -26.68 -20.27 -7.90
CA ARG A 543 -27.91 -19.87 -7.20
C ARG A 543 -28.06 -18.34 -7.19
N THR A 544 -29.22 -17.85 -7.57
CA THR A 544 -29.58 -16.42 -7.63
C THR A 544 -30.60 -16.11 -6.54
N LYS A 545 -30.40 -15.03 -5.77
CA LYS A 545 -31.40 -14.44 -4.87
C LYS A 545 -32.00 -13.17 -5.48
N PHE A 546 -33.33 -13.10 -5.51
CA PHE A 546 -34.08 -11.97 -6.03
C PHE A 546 -34.55 -11.03 -4.90
N PHE A 547 -34.91 -9.80 -5.28
CA PHE A 547 -35.32 -8.73 -4.36
C PHE A 547 -36.56 -9.08 -3.51
N ASP A 548 -37.47 -9.94 -4.01
CA ASP A 548 -38.61 -10.45 -3.25
C ASP A 548 -38.27 -11.58 -2.27
N GLY A 549 -36.99 -11.97 -2.18
CA GLY A 549 -36.49 -13.04 -1.33
C GLY A 549 -36.63 -14.44 -1.95
N SER A 550 -37.13 -14.57 -3.18
CA SER A 550 -37.13 -15.84 -3.91
C SER A 550 -35.72 -16.23 -4.36
N TYR A 551 -35.53 -17.53 -4.65
CA TYR A 551 -34.29 -18.09 -5.18
C TYR A 551 -34.55 -18.88 -6.45
N GLU A 552 -33.61 -18.82 -7.39
CA GLU A 552 -33.48 -19.74 -8.53
C GLU A 552 -32.15 -20.50 -8.38
N SER A 553 -32.12 -21.78 -8.75
CA SER A 553 -30.94 -22.64 -8.57
C SER A 553 -30.74 -23.52 -9.80
N HIS A 554 -29.49 -23.69 -10.22
CA HIS A 554 -29.08 -24.58 -11.30
C HIS A 554 -27.87 -25.41 -10.85
N ILE A 555 -27.86 -26.69 -11.22
CA ILE A 555 -26.79 -27.66 -10.93
C ILE A 555 -26.21 -28.08 -12.27
N GLU A 556 -24.89 -28.15 -12.38
CA GLU A 556 -24.21 -28.64 -13.59
C GLU A 556 -24.07 -30.18 -13.54
N ALA A 557 -25.21 -30.88 -13.41
CA ALA A 557 -25.31 -32.34 -13.39
C ALA A 557 -26.70 -32.82 -13.87
N ASP A 558 -26.78 -34.05 -14.37
CA ASP A 558 -28.03 -34.70 -14.84
C ASP A 558 -28.89 -35.17 -13.66
N ILE A 559 -29.49 -34.20 -12.96
CA ILE A 559 -30.27 -34.36 -11.72
C ILE A 559 -31.52 -33.48 -11.82
N ASP A 560 -32.68 -33.99 -11.37
CA ASP A 560 -33.88 -33.15 -11.21
C ASP A 560 -33.71 -32.22 -9.99
N SER A 561 -33.52 -30.92 -10.24
CA SER A 561 -33.30 -29.92 -9.21
C SER A 561 -34.52 -29.70 -8.30
N ASP A 562 -35.72 -30.08 -8.74
CA ASP A 562 -36.94 -29.98 -7.93
C ASP A 562 -37.06 -31.11 -6.89
N GLU A 563 -36.26 -32.18 -7.00
CA GLU A 563 -36.21 -33.30 -6.03
C GLU A 563 -35.08 -33.19 -4.99
N VAL A 564 -34.18 -32.18 -5.07
CA VAL A 564 -32.99 -32.06 -4.18
C VAL A 564 -32.90 -30.69 -3.48
N GLU A 565 -32.94 -30.70 -2.15
CA GLU A 565 -32.73 -29.50 -1.32
C GLU A 565 -31.23 -29.13 -1.23
N LEU A 566 -30.76 -28.36 -2.21
CA LEU A 566 -29.35 -27.96 -2.34
C LEU A 566 -28.88 -27.05 -1.20
N PRO A 567 -27.65 -27.27 -0.68
CA PRO A 567 -27.17 -26.56 0.52
C PRO A 567 -27.01 -25.06 0.27
N THR A 568 -27.13 -24.28 1.33
CA THR A 568 -26.72 -22.86 1.37
C THR A 568 -25.36 -22.76 2.05
N PRO A 569 -24.37 -22.02 1.50
CA PRO A 569 -23.12 -21.73 2.21
C PRO A 569 -23.38 -21.10 3.58
N ASN A 570 -22.63 -21.52 4.60
CA ASN A 570 -22.78 -21.01 5.96
C ASN A 570 -22.07 -19.65 6.10
N ILE A 571 -22.78 -18.58 5.75
CA ILE A 571 -22.24 -17.21 5.70
C ILE A 571 -22.34 -16.54 7.07
N LEU A 572 -21.21 -16.12 7.61
CA LEU A 572 -21.09 -15.32 8.84
C LEU A 572 -20.52 -13.95 8.47
N TYR A 573 -21.22 -12.87 8.81
CA TYR A 573 -20.82 -11.49 8.51
C TYR A 573 -20.55 -10.69 9.77
N TYR A 574 -19.44 -9.95 9.76
CA TYR A 574 -18.96 -9.14 10.87
C TYR A 574 -18.62 -7.72 10.38
N ASP A 575 -19.54 -6.79 10.62
CA ASP A 575 -19.32 -5.33 10.51
C ASP A 575 -18.81 -4.72 11.83
N SER A 576 -18.93 -5.46 12.92
CA SER A 576 -18.69 -5.02 14.29
C SER A 576 -18.44 -6.23 15.18
N TYR A 577 -17.79 -6.00 16.33
CA TYR A 577 -17.42 -7.05 17.28
C TYR A 577 -17.70 -6.56 18.71
N ASP A 578 -18.34 -7.39 19.53
CA ASP A 578 -18.44 -7.14 20.96
C ASP A 578 -17.04 -7.17 21.59
N LEU A 579 -16.67 -6.11 22.32
CA LEU A 579 -15.40 -6.07 23.03
C LEU A 579 -15.42 -7.01 24.25
N ILE A 580 -14.35 -7.78 24.42
CA ILE A 580 -14.13 -8.67 25.56
C ILE A 580 -14.17 -7.87 26.87
N SER A 581 -15.00 -8.31 27.80
CA SER A 581 -15.22 -7.62 29.07
C SER A 581 -14.28 -8.11 30.16
N ASP A 582 -13.77 -7.19 30.98
CA ASP A 582 -12.94 -7.47 32.17
C ASP A 582 -13.51 -8.54 33.11
N LYS A 583 -14.84 -8.65 33.18
CA LYS A 583 -15.54 -9.72 33.89
C LYS A 583 -16.94 -9.98 33.35
N ALA A 584 -17.41 -11.20 33.56
CA ALA A 584 -18.80 -11.61 33.32
C ALA A 584 -19.36 -12.34 34.55
N SER A 585 -20.67 -12.21 34.81
CA SER A 585 -21.35 -12.99 35.85
C SER A 585 -22.03 -14.24 35.27
N ILE A 586 -22.26 -15.24 36.13
CA ILE A 586 -23.02 -16.45 35.79
C ILE A 586 -24.41 -16.10 35.22
N GLU A 587 -25.09 -15.09 35.77
CA GLU A 587 -26.41 -14.66 35.29
C GLU A 587 -26.34 -14.08 33.86
N GLN A 588 -25.31 -13.29 33.56
CA GLN A 588 -25.13 -12.70 32.23
C GLN A 588 -24.82 -13.77 31.17
N LEU A 589 -23.87 -14.67 31.44
CA LEU A 589 -23.49 -15.74 30.51
C LEU A 589 -24.68 -16.68 30.22
N ASN A 590 -25.46 -17.03 31.25
CA ASN A 590 -26.67 -17.86 31.08
C ASN A 590 -27.82 -17.15 30.36
N ASN A 591 -27.85 -15.81 30.35
CA ASN A 591 -28.79 -15.01 29.56
C ASN A 591 -28.36 -14.85 28.09
N GLY A 592 -27.14 -15.28 27.71
CA GLY A 592 -26.54 -14.99 26.40
C GLY A 592 -25.95 -13.58 26.29
N GLU A 593 -25.80 -12.85 27.40
CA GLU A 593 -25.03 -11.62 27.45
C GLU A 593 -23.51 -11.92 27.46
N ARG A 594 -22.69 -10.98 26.98
CA ARG A 594 -21.21 -11.16 26.88
C ARG A 594 -20.79 -12.33 25.98
N SER A 595 -21.45 -12.47 24.83
CA SER A 595 -21.02 -13.21 23.62
C SER A 595 -19.52 -13.58 23.58
N THR A 596 -18.63 -12.59 23.50
CA THR A 596 -17.18 -12.80 23.38
C THR A 596 -16.54 -13.40 24.63
N PHE A 597 -17.07 -13.14 25.83
CA PHE A 597 -16.61 -13.80 27.06
C PHE A 597 -17.09 -15.26 27.12
N HIS A 598 -18.31 -15.55 26.65
CA HIS A 598 -18.78 -16.93 26.49
C HIS A 598 -17.93 -17.70 25.46
N ASN A 599 -17.57 -17.05 24.35
CA ASN A 599 -16.68 -17.61 23.33
C ASN A 599 -15.27 -17.91 23.89
N LEU A 600 -14.73 -17.07 24.77
CA LEU A 600 -13.46 -17.32 25.47
C LEU A 600 -13.50 -18.60 26.32
N LEU A 601 -14.58 -18.80 27.10
CA LEU A 601 -14.76 -20.01 27.90
C LEU A 601 -14.90 -21.27 27.01
N SER A 602 -15.62 -21.14 25.89
CA SER A 602 -15.75 -22.19 24.87
C SER A 602 -14.39 -22.57 24.26
N LEU A 603 -13.50 -21.59 24.00
CA LEU A 603 -12.15 -21.85 23.48
C LEU A 603 -11.28 -22.69 24.42
N GLY A 604 -11.36 -22.42 25.73
CA GLY A 604 -10.73 -23.24 26.77
C GLY A 604 -11.42 -24.58 27.00
N GLY A 605 -12.62 -24.80 26.45
CA GLY A 605 -13.41 -26.01 26.63
C GLY A 605 -13.99 -26.14 28.04
N ILE A 606 -14.41 -25.03 28.65
CA ILE A 606 -15.05 -24.98 29.97
C ILE A 606 -16.42 -24.32 29.91
N SER A 607 -17.30 -24.72 30.82
CA SER A 607 -18.66 -24.21 30.96
C SER A 607 -18.81 -23.36 32.22
N VAL A 608 -19.96 -22.69 32.36
CA VAL A 608 -20.29 -21.92 33.56
C VAL A 608 -20.45 -22.83 34.79
N ASP A 609 -20.92 -24.06 34.60
CA ASP A 609 -21.12 -25.07 35.66
C ASP A 609 -19.78 -25.58 36.25
N ASP A 610 -18.67 -25.48 35.52
CA ASP A 610 -17.34 -25.92 35.99
C ASP A 610 -16.78 -25.04 37.14
N PHE A 611 -17.35 -23.84 37.33
CA PHE A 611 -17.01 -22.95 38.43
C PHE A 611 -17.74 -23.30 39.75
N ASP A 612 -18.84 -24.07 39.70
CA ASP A 612 -19.62 -24.51 40.88
C ASP A 612 -19.03 -25.77 41.58
N GLY A 613 -17.74 -26.04 41.33
CA GLY A 613 -17.03 -27.24 41.76
C GLY A 613 -16.47 -27.23 43.19
N SER A 614 -15.66 -28.25 43.52
CA SER A 614 -14.76 -28.15 44.69
C SER A 614 -13.53 -27.31 44.33
N PRO A 615 -12.93 -26.52 45.24
CA PRO A 615 -11.81 -25.63 44.89
C PRO A 615 -10.61 -26.32 44.24
N LEU A 616 -10.39 -27.60 44.55
CA LEU A 616 -9.29 -28.42 44.02
C LEU A 616 -9.59 -29.05 42.64
N THR A 617 -10.86 -29.15 42.26
CA THR A 617 -11.25 -29.49 40.87
C THR A 617 -11.37 -28.23 40.03
N GLN A 618 -11.94 -27.16 40.60
CA GLN A 618 -12.10 -25.87 39.94
C GLN A 618 -10.76 -25.31 39.46
N TYR A 619 -9.76 -25.25 40.35
CA TYR A 619 -8.42 -24.77 39.99
C TYR A 619 -7.82 -25.54 38.80
N ASN A 620 -7.79 -26.88 38.87
CA ASN A 620 -7.22 -27.71 37.81
C ASN A 620 -7.98 -27.63 36.47
N THR A 621 -9.29 -27.34 36.49
CA THR A 621 -10.11 -27.16 35.28
C THR A 621 -9.88 -25.77 34.67
N ILE A 622 -9.76 -24.74 35.50
CA ILE A 622 -9.42 -23.37 35.07
C ILE A 622 -8.00 -23.34 34.48
N GLU A 623 -7.01 -23.88 35.19
CA GLU A 623 -5.61 -23.99 34.73
C GLU A 623 -5.51 -24.65 33.34
N GLN A 624 -6.29 -25.72 33.10
CA GLN A 624 -6.36 -26.37 31.78
C GLN A 624 -7.10 -25.56 30.72
N ALA A 625 -7.98 -24.64 31.09
CA ALA A 625 -8.65 -23.74 30.15
C ALA A 625 -7.74 -22.56 29.79
N GLU A 626 -7.07 -21.97 30.78
CA GLU A 626 -6.05 -20.92 30.64
C GLU A 626 -5.00 -21.36 29.61
N ASN A 627 -4.31 -22.49 29.85
CA ASN A 627 -3.31 -23.06 28.93
C ASN A 627 -3.84 -23.25 27.49
N ARG A 628 -5.08 -23.76 27.32
CA ARG A 628 -5.69 -23.96 25.98
C ARG A 628 -6.07 -22.66 25.27
N ILE A 629 -6.38 -21.61 26.03
CA ILE A 629 -6.67 -20.28 25.51
C ILE A 629 -5.35 -19.62 25.10
N GLU A 630 -4.32 -19.70 25.95
CA GLU A 630 -2.95 -19.22 25.69
C GLU A 630 -2.38 -19.90 24.44
N ASP A 631 -2.42 -21.23 24.34
CA ASP A 631 -2.05 -22.00 23.14
C ASP A 631 -2.72 -21.42 21.88
N LYS A 632 -4.03 -21.18 21.92
CA LYS A 632 -4.80 -20.72 20.75
C LYS A 632 -4.56 -19.26 20.39
N LEU A 633 -4.32 -18.39 21.37
CA LEU A 633 -4.08 -16.96 21.14
C LEU A 633 -2.63 -16.70 20.72
N ASN A 634 -1.66 -17.37 21.35
CA ASN A 634 -0.23 -17.14 21.09
C ASN A 634 0.22 -17.75 19.76
N ASN A 635 -0.39 -18.85 19.30
CA ASN A 635 -0.21 -19.30 17.90
C ASN A 635 -0.75 -18.29 16.87
N ALA A 636 -1.61 -17.35 17.28
CA ALA A 636 -2.24 -16.36 16.41
C ALA A 636 -1.66 -14.93 16.58
N TRP A 637 -0.69 -14.76 17.49
CA TRP A 637 -0.09 -13.46 17.84
C TRP A 637 1.41 -13.61 18.09
N SER A 638 2.22 -13.46 17.04
CA SER A 638 3.66 -13.72 17.09
C SER A 638 4.44 -12.77 18.01
N GLN A 639 3.91 -11.57 18.26
CA GLN A 639 4.68 -10.46 18.83
C GLN A 639 5.05 -10.65 20.31
N LYS A 640 4.21 -11.35 21.08
CA LYS A 640 4.36 -11.58 22.53
C LYS A 640 3.56 -12.80 22.98
N SER A 641 4.11 -13.62 23.88
CA SER A 641 3.28 -14.53 24.67
C SER A 641 2.35 -13.73 25.59
N LEU A 642 1.05 -14.02 25.46
CA LEU A 642 -0.01 -13.56 26.34
C LEU A 642 -0.34 -14.67 27.33
N ASN A 643 -0.23 -14.37 28.62
CA ASN A 643 -0.69 -15.25 29.68
C ASN A 643 -2.08 -14.78 30.13
N VAL A 644 -3.02 -15.71 30.30
CA VAL A 644 -4.45 -15.46 30.48
C VAL A 644 -4.90 -16.08 31.81
N ASN A 645 -5.41 -15.25 32.71
CA ASN A 645 -5.83 -15.69 34.04
C ASN A 645 -7.33 -15.42 34.31
N LEU A 646 -8.06 -16.46 34.71
CA LEU A 646 -9.51 -16.49 34.92
C LEU A 646 -9.86 -16.62 36.41
N ASN A 647 -9.85 -15.49 37.13
CA ASN A 647 -10.11 -15.48 38.57
C ASN A 647 -11.61 -15.54 38.91
N TRP A 648 -12.01 -16.57 39.65
CA TRP A 648 -13.35 -16.73 40.19
C TRP A 648 -13.57 -15.91 41.48
N VAL A 649 -14.72 -15.24 41.59
CA VAL A 649 -15.09 -14.43 42.76
C VAL A 649 -16.42 -14.89 43.35
N ASP A 650 -16.36 -15.84 44.30
CA ASP A 650 -17.50 -16.44 45.02
C ASP A 650 -18.57 -15.43 45.46
N SER A 651 -18.16 -14.28 45.99
CA SER A 651 -19.06 -13.27 46.57
C SER A 651 -19.85 -12.45 45.56
N GLU A 652 -19.39 -12.40 44.31
CA GLU A 652 -20.07 -11.69 43.20
C GLU A 652 -20.62 -12.65 42.14
N GLN A 653 -20.25 -13.93 42.18
CA GLN A 653 -20.56 -14.94 41.15
C GLN A 653 -20.09 -14.50 39.75
N THR A 654 -18.87 -13.93 39.72
CA THR A 654 -18.22 -13.38 38.52
C THR A 654 -16.88 -14.03 38.25
N ILE A 655 -16.61 -14.26 36.97
CA ILE A 655 -15.30 -14.63 36.42
C ILE A 655 -14.63 -13.34 35.97
N HIS A 656 -13.43 -13.05 36.49
CA HIS A 656 -12.58 -11.93 36.09
C HIS A 656 -11.50 -12.41 35.12
N LEU A 657 -11.34 -11.71 34.00
CA LEU A 657 -10.28 -11.95 33.02
C LEU A 657 -9.12 -10.97 33.25
N LEU A 658 -7.93 -11.52 33.44
CA LEU A 658 -6.67 -10.78 33.56
C LEU A 658 -5.68 -11.29 32.51
N ILE A 659 -4.81 -10.39 32.05
CA ILE A 659 -3.90 -10.60 30.93
C ILE A 659 -2.53 -10.03 31.30
N GLN A 660 -1.49 -10.77 30.97
CA GLN A 660 -0.09 -10.45 31.22
C GLN A 660 0.72 -10.59 29.93
N ASP A 661 1.63 -9.65 29.66
CA ASP A 661 2.66 -9.84 28.64
C ASP A 661 3.87 -10.50 29.31
N GLU A 662 4.42 -11.53 28.68
CA GLU A 662 5.84 -11.83 28.84
C GLU A 662 6.65 -10.93 27.90
N LEU A 663 7.73 -10.33 28.41
CA LEU A 663 8.65 -9.54 27.58
C LEU A 663 9.74 -10.38 26.93
N ASN A 664 10.04 -11.57 27.47
CA ASN A 664 10.99 -12.52 26.90
C ASN A 664 10.81 -13.93 27.51
N PRO A 665 10.42 -14.97 26.75
CA PRO A 665 10.19 -16.32 27.27
C PRO A 665 11.41 -16.98 27.95
N GLU A 666 12.64 -16.53 27.66
CA GLU A 666 13.85 -17.07 28.30
C GLU A 666 14.22 -16.35 29.62
N SER A 667 13.52 -15.27 30.00
CA SER A 667 13.89 -14.41 31.15
C SER A 667 12.74 -14.23 32.15
N ALA A 668 12.63 -15.16 33.10
CA ALA A 668 11.60 -15.20 34.16
C ALA A 668 11.78 -14.13 35.26
N VAL A 669 11.99 -12.88 34.85
CA VAL A 669 12.21 -11.70 35.72
C VAL A 669 11.42 -10.47 35.23
N ASP A 670 11.24 -10.32 33.91
CA ASP A 670 10.57 -9.17 33.28
C ASP A 670 9.10 -9.45 32.93
N GLU A 671 8.36 -9.98 33.90
CA GLU A 671 6.90 -10.11 33.84
C GLU A 671 6.23 -8.73 33.96
N ARG A 672 5.35 -8.36 33.02
CA ARG A 672 4.45 -7.21 33.22
C ARG A 672 3.39 -7.54 34.27
N PRO A 673 2.83 -6.56 35.00
CA PRO A 673 1.74 -6.83 35.94
C PRO A 673 0.48 -7.34 35.21
N LEU A 674 -0.26 -8.24 35.86
CA LEU A 674 -1.59 -8.65 35.41
C LEU A 674 -2.52 -7.44 35.27
N THR A 675 -3.14 -7.31 34.11
CA THR A 675 -4.00 -6.17 33.71
C THR A 675 -5.34 -6.66 33.19
N TYR A 676 -6.40 -5.89 33.41
CA TYR A 676 -7.69 -6.16 32.76
C TYR A 676 -7.65 -5.77 31.27
N PRO A 677 -8.43 -6.43 30.39
CA PRO A 677 -8.57 -6.05 28.99
C PRO A 677 -8.79 -4.54 28.77
N SER A 678 -9.67 -3.90 29.53
CA SER A 678 -9.97 -2.46 29.43
C SER A 678 -8.78 -1.53 29.72
N GLN A 679 -7.73 -2.04 30.37
CA GLN A 679 -6.50 -1.30 30.68
C GLN A 679 -5.44 -1.41 29.58
N ARG A 680 -5.75 -2.13 28.50
CA ARG A 680 -4.90 -2.32 27.32
C ARG A 680 -5.27 -1.32 26.21
N SER A 681 -4.44 -1.16 25.19
CA SER A 681 -4.76 -0.31 24.04
C SER A 681 -6.03 -0.78 23.30
N GLU A 682 -6.76 0.14 22.67
CA GLU A 682 -7.98 -0.19 21.91
C GLU A 682 -7.70 -1.21 20.79
N GLY A 683 -6.53 -1.13 20.14
CA GLY A 683 -6.07 -2.11 19.16
C GLY A 683 -5.89 -3.51 19.74
N PHE A 684 -5.36 -3.64 20.97
CA PHE A 684 -5.26 -4.93 21.65
C PHE A 684 -6.63 -5.46 22.09
N GLN A 685 -7.50 -4.59 22.62
CA GLN A 685 -8.87 -4.96 22.99
C GLN A 685 -9.65 -5.46 21.76
N TRP A 686 -9.56 -4.74 20.63
CA TRP A 686 -10.14 -5.17 19.35
C TRP A 686 -9.56 -6.50 18.89
N PHE A 687 -8.22 -6.63 18.87
CA PHE A 687 -7.52 -7.85 18.45
C PHE A 687 -8.03 -9.07 19.21
N LEU A 688 -7.95 -9.02 20.54
CA LEU A 688 -8.31 -10.15 21.39
C LEU A 688 -9.79 -10.52 21.22
N SER A 689 -10.67 -9.53 21.15
CA SER A 689 -12.10 -9.75 20.93
C SER A 689 -12.40 -10.39 19.58
N PHE A 690 -11.76 -9.89 18.52
CA PHE A 690 -11.86 -10.42 17.17
C PHE A 690 -11.41 -11.89 17.12
N TYR A 691 -10.22 -12.20 17.63
CA TYR A 691 -9.68 -13.56 17.62
C TYR A 691 -10.48 -14.53 18.49
N ILE A 692 -10.96 -14.12 19.65
CA ILE A 692 -11.81 -14.97 20.49
C ILE A 692 -13.08 -15.38 19.73
N ASN A 693 -13.75 -14.43 19.07
CA ASN A 693 -14.95 -14.73 18.29
C ASN A 693 -14.63 -15.58 17.06
N LEU A 694 -13.60 -15.21 16.29
CA LEU A 694 -13.17 -15.90 15.08
C LEU A 694 -12.76 -17.35 15.35
N LEU A 695 -11.94 -17.58 16.38
CA LEU A 695 -11.50 -18.92 16.76
C LEU A 695 -12.65 -19.74 17.36
N ALA A 696 -13.55 -19.15 18.14
CA ALA A 696 -14.70 -19.89 18.67
C ALA A 696 -15.60 -20.42 17.55
N GLU A 697 -15.69 -19.68 16.44
CA GLU A 697 -16.42 -20.07 15.24
C GLU A 697 -15.67 -21.11 14.40
N THR A 698 -14.35 -20.98 14.21
CA THR A 698 -13.55 -21.92 13.37
C THR A 698 -13.09 -23.19 14.10
N ASN A 699 -13.34 -23.33 15.41
CA ASN A 699 -13.07 -24.56 16.17
C ASN A 699 -14.11 -25.70 15.93
N GLY A 700 -15.04 -25.54 14.98
CA GLY A 700 -16.04 -26.56 14.65
C GLY A 700 -15.47 -27.76 13.89
N THR A 701 -15.67 -28.98 14.39
CA THR A 701 -15.25 -30.21 13.70
C THR A 701 -16.40 -30.82 12.90
N GLY A 702 -16.42 -30.62 11.58
CA GLY A 702 -17.44 -31.20 10.69
C GLY A 702 -17.23 -30.83 9.22
N LEU A 703 -18.19 -31.17 8.37
CA LEU A 703 -18.27 -30.76 6.95
C LEU A 703 -18.98 -29.40 6.75
N GLU A 704 -19.33 -28.71 7.84
CA GLU A 704 -20.05 -27.43 7.85
C GLU A 704 -19.12 -26.22 7.60
N SER A 705 -18.37 -26.24 6.50
CA SER A 705 -17.45 -25.14 6.15
C SER A 705 -18.16 -23.79 6.06
N LYS A 706 -17.48 -22.75 6.57
CA LYS A 706 -17.97 -21.39 6.76
C LYS A 706 -17.42 -20.44 5.69
N VAL A 707 -18.23 -19.43 5.38
CA VAL A 707 -17.85 -18.27 4.56
C VAL A 707 -17.85 -17.05 5.48
N LEU A 708 -16.66 -16.62 5.89
CA LEU A 708 -16.44 -15.52 6.81
C LEU A 708 -16.32 -14.21 6.03
N LEU A 709 -17.22 -13.26 6.29
CA LEU A 709 -17.27 -11.95 5.64
C LEU A 709 -16.91 -10.86 6.65
N LEU A 710 -15.77 -10.19 6.46
CA LEU A 710 -15.21 -9.25 7.45
C LEU A 710 -15.08 -7.84 6.84
N ASP A 711 -15.85 -6.85 7.31
CA ASP A 711 -15.76 -5.48 6.77
C ASP A 711 -14.73 -4.63 7.53
N ASP A 712 -13.79 -4.03 6.77
CA ASP A 712 -12.62 -3.26 7.23
C ASP A 712 -12.02 -3.73 8.58
N PRO A 713 -11.67 -5.03 8.75
CA PRO A 713 -11.06 -5.53 9.98
C PRO A 713 -9.68 -4.91 10.24
N ALA A 714 -9.21 -5.04 11.48
CA ALA A 714 -7.88 -4.64 11.92
C ALA A 714 -7.55 -3.14 11.76
N VAL A 715 -8.54 -2.24 11.62
CA VAL A 715 -8.33 -0.77 11.54
C VAL A 715 -7.35 -0.29 12.61
N TYR A 716 -7.61 -0.68 13.86
CA TYR A 716 -6.88 -0.29 15.07
C TYR A 716 -5.50 -0.95 15.26
N LEU A 717 -5.07 -1.84 14.35
CA LEU A 717 -3.76 -2.50 14.45
C LEU A 717 -2.66 -1.68 13.77
N HIS A 718 -1.47 -1.68 14.36
CA HIS A 718 -0.25 -1.14 13.75
C HIS A 718 0.22 -2.02 12.57
N PRO A 719 1.16 -1.55 11.71
CA PRO A 719 1.59 -2.27 10.51
C PRO A 719 2.05 -3.72 10.72
N GLU A 720 2.77 -4.04 11.81
CA GLU A 720 3.10 -5.45 12.13
C GLU A 720 1.84 -6.25 12.47
N GLY A 721 1.00 -5.76 13.38
CA GLY A 721 -0.22 -6.48 13.79
C GLY A 721 -1.21 -6.71 12.66
N LYS A 722 -1.18 -5.85 11.61
CA LYS A 722 -1.91 -6.08 10.36
C LYS A 722 -1.34 -7.26 9.54
N ARG A 723 -0.03 -7.51 9.59
CA ARG A 723 0.61 -8.69 8.96
C ARG A 723 0.31 -9.96 9.76
N ASP A 724 0.44 -9.96 11.09
CA ASP A 724 0.05 -11.10 11.95
C ASP A 724 -1.40 -11.53 11.73
N TRP A 725 -2.30 -10.53 11.62
CA TRP A 725 -3.70 -10.73 11.27
C TRP A 725 -3.88 -11.38 9.89
N LEU A 726 -3.13 -10.93 8.89
CA LEU A 726 -3.20 -11.43 7.53
C LEU A 726 -2.71 -12.90 7.44
N GLU A 727 -1.69 -13.28 8.20
CA GLU A 727 -1.22 -14.67 8.27
C GLU A 727 -2.20 -15.58 9.00
N SER A 728 -2.84 -15.11 10.07
CA SER A 728 -3.91 -15.88 10.73
C SER A 728 -5.12 -16.11 9.80
N VAL A 729 -5.44 -15.13 8.96
CA VAL A 729 -6.47 -15.26 7.91
C VAL A 729 -6.01 -16.23 6.81
N ASN A 730 -4.72 -16.26 6.47
CA ASN A 730 -4.15 -17.28 5.57
C ASN A 730 -4.30 -18.70 6.13
N ASP A 731 -4.06 -18.88 7.43
CA ASP A 731 -4.21 -20.18 8.10
C ASP A 731 -5.67 -20.65 8.16
N ILE A 732 -6.62 -19.75 8.45
CA ILE A 732 -8.06 -20.06 8.39
C ILE A 732 -8.49 -20.41 6.96
N GLY A 733 -7.95 -19.71 5.96
CA GLY A 733 -8.16 -19.98 4.53
C GLY A 733 -7.72 -21.37 4.03
N LYS A 734 -7.03 -22.17 4.87
CA LYS A 734 -6.69 -23.57 4.56
C LYS A 734 -7.89 -24.51 4.70
N ASN A 735 -8.89 -24.14 5.52
CA ASN A 735 -10.04 -24.97 5.87
C ASN A 735 -11.39 -24.28 5.60
N GLU A 736 -11.45 -22.95 5.70
CA GLU A 736 -12.67 -22.14 5.57
C GLU A 736 -12.51 -21.14 4.41
N GLN A 737 -13.59 -20.46 4.01
CA GLN A 737 -13.51 -19.32 3.09
C GLN A 737 -13.58 -18.00 3.85
N VAL A 738 -12.73 -17.04 3.48
CA VAL A 738 -12.71 -15.67 4.03
C VAL A 738 -12.79 -14.65 2.89
N VAL A 739 -13.72 -13.70 2.97
CA VAL A 739 -13.74 -12.52 2.10
C VAL A 739 -13.73 -11.30 3.01
N PHE A 740 -12.70 -10.46 2.92
CA PHE A 740 -12.59 -9.27 3.76
C PHE A 740 -12.35 -8.02 2.94
N SER A 741 -12.78 -6.87 3.46
CA SER A 741 -12.53 -5.58 2.84
C SER A 741 -11.36 -4.84 3.49
N SER A 742 -10.66 -3.97 2.75
CA SER A 742 -9.67 -3.07 3.35
C SER A 742 -9.47 -1.77 2.58
N HIS A 743 -9.08 -0.72 3.31
CA HIS A 743 -8.45 0.49 2.79
C HIS A 743 -6.94 0.56 3.09
N SER A 744 -6.35 -0.48 3.71
CA SER A 744 -4.98 -0.44 4.23
C SER A 744 -3.97 -1.19 3.34
N PRO A 745 -2.84 -0.57 2.93
CA PRO A 745 -1.82 -1.25 2.12
C PRO A 745 -1.09 -2.39 2.85
N TYR A 746 -1.21 -2.48 4.18
CA TYR A 746 -0.60 -3.56 4.98
C TYR A 746 -1.44 -4.84 5.03
N LEU A 747 -2.70 -4.80 4.58
CA LEU A 747 -3.58 -5.97 4.47
C LEU A 747 -3.60 -6.53 3.04
N ILE A 748 -2.54 -6.28 2.27
CA ILE A 748 -2.41 -6.64 0.85
C ILE A 748 -1.29 -7.65 0.72
N ASP A 749 -1.68 -8.89 0.45
CA ASP A 749 -0.70 -9.96 0.32
C ASP A 749 -0.15 -10.05 -1.12
N LYS A 750 0.95 -9.34 -1.35
CA LYS A 750 1.75 -9.40 -2.58
C LYS A 750 2.23 -10.82 -2.96
N ARG A 751 2.15 -11.82 -2.07
CA ARG A 751 2.47 -13.21 -2.42
C ARG A 751 1.33 -13.88 -3.19
N TYR A 752 0.11 -13.35 -3.17
CA TYR A 752 -1.07 -13.95 -3.80
C TYR A 752 -1.86 -12.90 -4.60
N PRO A 753 -1.40 -12.48 -5.79
CA PRO A 753 -2.13 -11.50 -6.61
C PRO A 753 -3.53 -11.97 -7.04
N SER A 754 -3.74 -13.27 -7.26
CA SER A 754 -5.02 -13.83 -7.75
C SER A 754 -6.22 -13.60 -6.84
N ARG A 755 -5.99 -13.26 -5.55
CA ARG A 755 -7.05 -13.00 -4.57
C ARG A 755 -7.30 -11.52 -4.25
N ILE A 756 -6.58 -10.61 -4.90
CA ILE A 756 -6.77 -9.17 -4.71
C ILE A 756 -7.89 -8.71 -5.65
N ARG A 757 -8.85 -7.92 -5.15
CA ARG A 757 -9.95 -7.34 -5.95
C ARG A 757 -10.03 -5.85 -5.71
N ALA A 758 -9.76 -5.02 -6.71
CA ALA A 758 -9.83 -3.57 -6.57
C ALA A 758 -11.29 -3.08 -6.73
N VAL A 759 -11.81 -2.35 -5.75
CA VAL A 759 -13.18 -1.84 -5.68
C VAL A 759 -13.17 -0.32 -5.89
N GLU A 760 -13.81 0.14 -6.97
CA GLU A 760 -13.82 1.52 -7.42
C GLU A 760 -15.26 1.99 -7.63
N ASP A 761 -15.69 3.12 -7.04
CA ASP A 761 -16.91 3.80 -7.51
C ASP A 761 -16.58 4.65 -8.75
N THR A 762 -17.40 4.51 -9.79
CA THR A 762 -17.17 5.15 -11.09
C THR A 762 -18.29 6.15 -11.41
N PRO A 763 -18.01 7.45 -11.68
CA PRO A 763 -19.02 8.52 -11.74
C PRO A 763 -20.19 8.37 -12.72
N ARG A 764 -20.13 7.40 -13.64
CA ARG A 764 -21.24 7.04 -14.53
C ARG A 764 -21.60 5.55 -14.51
N GLY A 765 -20.81 4.69 -13.86
CA GLY A 765 -21.03 3.24 -13.77
C GLY A 765 -21.56 2.75 -12.42
N GLY A 766 -21.31 3.47 -11.33
CA GLY A 766 -21.45 2.96 -9.96
C GLY A 766 -20.22 2.16 -9.54
N THR A 767 -20.34 1.40 -8.45
CA THR A 767 -19.28 0.50 -7.95
C THR A 767 -18.95 -0.57 -8.99
N LYS A 768 -17.67 -0.70 -9.26
CA LYS A 768 -17.05 -1.80 -10.00
C LYS A 768 -16.06 -2.54 -9.11
N ILE A 769 -15.86 -3.81 -9.43
CA ILE A 769 -14.84 -4.66 -8.84
C ILE A 769 -13.97 -5.16 -10.00
N ARG A 770 -12.64 -5.12 -9.84
CA ARG A 770 -11.67 -5.60 -10.83
C ARG A 770 -10.96 -6.83 -10.30
N GLU A 771 -10.75 -7.79 -11.19
CA GLU A 771 -9.96 -8.99 -10.94
C GLU A 771 -8.47 -8.70 -11.19
N ASP A 772 -8.14 -8.15 -12.37
CA ASP A 772 -6.79 -7.68 -12.67
C ASP A 772 -6.56 -6.28 -12.10
N ILE A 773 -5.61 -6.19 -11.16
CA ILE A 773 -5.16 -4.96 -10.53
C ILE A 773 -4.19 -4.13 -11.40
N PHE A 774 -3.74 -4.68 -12.53
CA PHE A 774 -2.80 -4.08 -13.48
C PHE A 774 -3.47 -3.53 -14.75
N GLU A 775 -4.78 -3.70 -14.95
CA GLU A 775 -5.47 -3.55 -16.24
C GLU A 775 -5.60 -2.11 -16.81
N SER A 776 -4.77 -1.14 -16.39
CA SER A 776 -4.72 0.23 -16.93
C SER A 776 -3.43 0.57 -17.69
N ASP A 777 -3.51 1.54 -18.59
CA ASP A 777 -2.38 2.03 -19.40
C ASP A 777 -1.23 2.65 -18.58
N SER A 778 -0.04 2.65 -19.20
CA SER A 778 1.25 3.28 -18.81
C SER A 778 1.86 3.01 -17.42
N HIS A 779 1.10 2.96 -16.34
CA HIS A 779 1.61 2.84 -14.97
C HIS A 779 0.96 1.65 -14.25
N THR A 780 1.71 0.55 -14.14
CA THR A 780 1.19 -0.77 -13.71
C THR A 780 0.52 -0.79 -12.34
N LEU A 781 0.90 0.10 -11.42
CA LEU A 781 0.33 0.15 -10.06
C LEU A 781 -0.73 1.24 -9.87
N GLU A 782 -1.10 1.99 -10.93
CA GLU A 782 -2.03 3.10 -10.81
C GLU A 782 -3.44 2.70 -10.34
N PRO A 783 -4.06 1.59 -10.77
CA PRO A 783 -5.40 1.21 -10.32
C PRO A 783 -5.44 1.00 -8.82
N LEU A 784 -4.52 0.20 -8.25
CA LEU A 784 -4.50 -0.04 -6.81
C LEU A 784 -4.08 1.21 -6.02
N ARG A 785 -3.18 2.04 -6.56
CA ARG A 785 -2.85 3.35 -5.95
C ARG A 785 -4.04 4.31 -5.94
N ASN A 786 -4.84 4.33 -7.01
CA ASN A 786 -6.05 5.14 -7.10
C ASN A 786 -7.18 4.55 -6.23
N ALA A 787 -7.29 3.22 -6.13
CA ALA A 787 -8.22 2.54 -5.25
C ALA A 787 -7.88 2.75 -3.77
N LEU A 788 -6.60 2.79 -3.37
CA LEU A 788 -6.18 3.07 -1.98
C LEU A 788 -6.08 4.57 -1.67
N GLY A 789 -5.74 5.40 -2.66
CA GLY A 789 -5.39 6.82 -2.46
C GLY A 789 -3.95 7.04 -1.99
N VAL A 790 -2.99 6.23 -2.45
CA VAL A 790 -1.59 6.25 -1.96
C VAL A 790 -0.57 6.69 -3.01
N ASP A 791 0.46 7.39 -2.56
CA ASP A 791 1.59 7.83 -3.38
C ASP A 791 2.55 6.67 -3.71
N LEU A 792 3.43 6.88 -4.70
CA LEU A 792 4.43 5.89 -5.12
C LEU A 792 5.32 5.44 -3.95
N GLY A 793 5.84 6.37 -3.17
CA GLY A 793 6.61 6.11 -1.93
C GLY A 793 5.80 5.56 -0.74
N SER A 794 4.63 4.97 -1.02
CA SER A 794 3.77 4.24 -0.08
C SER A 794 3.01 3.11 -0.78
N SER A 795 3.53 2.60 -1.91
CA SER A 795 2.90 1.53 -2.68
C SER A 795 3.10 0.15 -2.00
N PRO A 796 2.06 -0.70 -1.91
CA PRO A 796 2.15 -2.02 -1.27
C PRO A 796 3.07 -3.02 -2.00
N PHE A 797 3.47 -2.71 -3.25
CA PHE A 797 4.35 -3.56 -4.06
C PHE A 797 5.82 -3.13 -4.05
N ILE A 798 6.25 -2.36 -3.04
CA ILE A 798 7.67 -2.02 -2.81
C ILE A 798 8.09 -2.66 -1.48
N SER A 799 9.24 -3.33 -1.47
CA SER A 799 9.86 -3.91 -0.27
C SER A 799 11.39 -3.88 -0.37
N ARG A 800 12.10 -4.25 0.71
CA ARG A 800 13.58 -4.25 0.77
C ARG A 800 14.24 -5.03 -0.37
N ARG A 801 13.64 -6.16 -0.77
CA ARG A 801 14.02 -6.95 -1.95
C ARG A 801 12.90 -6.86 -3.00
N GLN A 802 13.27 -6.72 -4.27
CA GLN A 802 12.35 -6.43 -5.39
C GLN A 802 12.73 -7.21 -6.65
N LEU A 803 11.82 -8.04 -7.16
CA LEU A 803 11.93 -8.63 -8.51
C LEU A 803 11.20 -7.72 -9.52
N LEU A 804 11.90 -7.30 -10.57
CA LEU A 804 11.29 -6.69 -11.75
C LEU A 804 10.98 -7.78 -12.78
N VAL A 805 9.78 -7.76 -13.36
CA VAL A 805 9.33 -8.72 -14.39
C VAL A 805 8.65 -8.02 -15.57
N GLU A 806 8.61 -8.63 -16.75
CA GLU A 806 8.13 -7.95 -17.97
C GLU A 806 6.65 -7.55 -17.92
N GLY A 807 5.74 -8.47 -17.55
CA GLY A 807 4.31 -8.22 -17.46
C GLY A 807 3.62 -8.88 -16.24
N PRO A 808 2.30 -8.69 -16.09
CA PRO A 808 1.54 -9.30 -15.00
C PRO A 808 1.61 -10.83 -15.01
N THR A 809 1.64 -11.46 -16.19
CA THR A 809 1.77 -12.93 -16.37
C THR A 809 2.92 -13.50 -15.54
N GLU A 810 4.10 -12.90 -15.65
CA GLU A 810 5.31 -13.32 -14.95
C GLU A 810 5.14 -13.24 -13.44
N TYR A 811 4.40 -12.23 -12.94
CA TYR A 811 4.09 -12.09 -11.52
C TYR A 811 3.14 -13.18 -11.03
N TYR A 812 2.03 -13.45 -11.74
CA TYR A 812 1.14 -14.56 -11.37
C TYR A 812 1.88 -15.92 -11.38
N VAL A 813 2.72 -16.16 -12.40
CA VAL A 813 3.57 -17.35 -12.50
C VAL A 813 4.58 -17.45 -11.34
N VAL A 814 5.41 -16.43 -11.15
CA VAL A 814 6.45 -16.44 -10.09
C VAL A 814 5.81 -16.60 -8.72
N ALA A 815 4.75 -15.86 -8.43
CA ALA A 815 4.08 -15.92 -7.14
C ALA A 815 3.49 -17.30 -6.85
N ALA A 816 2.81 -17.90 -7.82
CA ALA A 816 2.21 -19.22 -7.64
C ALA A 816 3.25 -20.34 -7.48
N VAL A 817 4.33 -20.31 -8.28
CA VAL A 817 5.38 -21.33 -8.15
C VAL A 817 6.16 -21.13 -6.85
N ALA A 818 6.55 -19.90 -6.48
CA ALA A 818 7.23 -19.64 -5.20
C ALA A 818 6.37 -20.05 -3.99
N ASN A 819 5.06 -19.77 -4.02
CA ASN A 819 4.11 -20.25 -3.00
C ASN A 819 4.05 -21.79 -2.94
N TYR A 820 3.99 -22.48 -4.08
CA TYR A 820 3.99 -23.95 -4.11
C TYR A 820 5.27 -24.54 -3.51
N PHE A 821 6.44 -23.99 -3.84
CA PHE A 821 7.71 -24.41 -3.25
C PHE A 821 7.76 -24.16 -1.73
N SER A 822 7.32 -22.98 -1.29
CA SER A 822 7.28 -22.63 0.14
C SER A 822 6.30 -23.48 0.95
N GLN A 823 5.07 -23.70 0.44
CA GLN A 823 3.96 -24.27 1.22
C GLN A 823 3.78 -25.78 1.06
N VAL A 824 4.13 -26.35 -0.10
CA VAL A 824 3.91 -27.77 -0.42
C VAL A 824 5.22 -28.56 -0.36
N LEU A 825 6.35 -27.93 -0.73
CA LEU A 825 7.67 -28.59 -0.72
C LEU A 825 8.55 -28.21 0.48
N ASP A 826 8.11 -27.29 1.34
CA ASP A 826 8.84 -26.77 2.51
C ASP A 826 10.23 -26.19 2.13
N ARG A 827 10.24 -25.38 1.06
CA ARG A 827 11.43 -24.68 0.55
C ARG A 827 11.10 -23.21 0.35
N ASP A 828 11.51 -22.35 1.27
CA ASP A 828 11.65 -20.93 0.95
C ASP A 828 12.78 -20.78 -0.09
N LEU A 829 12.52 -20.01 -1.14
CA LEU A 829 13.43 -19.75 -2.23
C LEU A 829 13.65 -18.25 -2.29
N PHE A 830 14.91 -17.81 -2.39
CA PHE A 830 15.31 -16.40 -2.51
C PHE A 830 14.65 -15.43 -1.50
N GLY A 831 14.27 -15.93 -0.32
CA GLY A 831 13.56 -15.16 0.71
C GLY A 831 12.22 -14.62 0.20
N TRP A 832 11.37 -15.49 -0.36
CA TRP A 832 10.13 -15.11 -1.05
C TRP A 832 9.22 -14.20 -0.21
N GLN A 833 9.23 -14.41 1.11
CA GLN A 833 8.47 -13.61 2.08
C GLN A 833 8.85 -12.12 2.08
N GLU A 834 10.13 -11.81 1.85
CA GLU A 834 10.64 -10.43 1.84
C GLU A 834 10.51 -9.77 0.46
N VAL A 835 10.54 -10.56 -0.61
CA VAL A 835 10.55 -10.08 -2.00
C VAL A 835 9.18 -9.57 -2.46
N SER A 836 9.14 -8.44 -3.15
CA SER A 836 7.99 -8.00 -3.95
C SER A 836 8.26 -8.27 -5.42
N VAL A 837 7.21 -8.47 -6.22
CA VAL A 837 7.32 -8.56 -7.67
C VAL A 837 6.60 -7.36 -8.29
N MET A 838 7.25 -6.69 -9.24
CA MET A 838 6.73 -5.51 -9.90
C MET A 838 6.79 -5.70 -11.43
N PRO A 839 5.63 -5.85 -12.11
CA PRO A 839 5.60 -5.88 -13.56
C PRO A 839 5.86 -4.47 -14.13
N VAL A 840 6.77 -4.37 -15.10
CA VAL A 840 7.25 -3.06 -15.62
C VAL A 840 6.68 -2.67 -16.98
N ARG A 841 6.02 -3.59 -17.70
CA ARG A 841 5.50 -3.39 -19.07
C ARG A 841 6.57 -2.87 -20.04
N GLY A 842 7.64 -3.65 -20.16
CA GLY A 842 8.55 -3.60 -21.29
C GLY A 842 9.81 -2.74 -21.17
N ALA A 843 10.67 -2.92 -22.18
CA ALA A 843 12.08 -2.53 -22.21
C ALA A 843 12.42 -1.09 -21.76
N SER A 844 11.63 -0.09 -22.10
CA SER A 844 11.88 1.31 -21.71
C SER A 844 11.83 1.49 -20.19
N ASN A 845 10.85 0.84 -19.56
CA ASN A 845 10.40 1.08 -18.20
C ASN A 845 11.20 0.28 -17.17
N VAL A 846 11.59 -0.94 -17.53
CA VAL A 846 12.50 -1.82 -16.75
C VAL A 846 13.72 -1.03 -16.26
N VAL A 847 14.41 -0.35 -17.19
CA VAL A 847 15.62 0.44 -16.89
C VAL A 847 15.30 1.67 -16.02
N GLY A 848 14.14 2.28 -16.19
CA GLY A 848 13.71 3.41 -15.37
C GLY A 848 13.45 3.02 -13.92
N GLN A 849 12.76 1.89 -13.68
CA GLN A 849 12.51 1.39 -12.33
C GLN A 849 13.78 0.83 -11.69
N ALA A 850 14.62 0.10 -12.43
CA ALA A 850 15.91 -0.38 -11.92
C ALA A 850 16.82 0.78 -11.48
N SER A 851 16.93 1.84 -12.30
CA SER A 851 17.67 3.06 -11.93
C SER A 851 17.09 3.78 -10.72
N TRP A 852 15.77 3.67 -10.47
CA TRP A 852 15.16 4.24 -9.28
C TRP A 852 15.42 3.37 -8.03
N LEU A 853 15.24 2.05 -8.11
CA LEU A 853 15.52 1.10 -7.03
C LEU A 853 16.98 1.20 -6.54
N GLU A 854 17.95 1.23 -7.46
CA GLU A 854 19.36 1.43 -7.13
C GLU A 854 19.61 2.80 -6.46
N SER A 855 18.88 3.85 -6.88
CA SER A 855 19.03 5.20 -6.31
C SER A 855 18.44 5.36 -4.89
N GLU A 856 17.49 4.51 -4.51
CA GLU A 856 16.94 4.42 -3.15
C GLU A 856 17.66 3.38 -2.28
N GLY A 857 18.61 2.61 -2.85
CA GLY A 857 19.32 1.53 -2.14
C GLY A 857 18.45 0.31 -1.83
N ILE A 858 17.49 -0.01 -2.70
CA ILE A 858 16.62 -1.20 -2.59
C ILE A 858 17.29 -2.36 -3.35
N ASP A 859 17.34 -3.55 -2.76
CA ASP A 859 17.90 -4.73 -3.43
C ASP A 859 16.96 -5.22 -4.53
N TYR A 860 17.48 -5.50 -5.73
CA TYR A 860 16.65 -5.99 -6.82
C TYR A 860 17.37 -6.92 -7.79
N ALA A 861 16.55 -7.71 -8.49
CA ALA A 861 16.92 -8.46 -9.68
C ALA A 861 15.89 -8.21 -10.79
N ILE A 862 16.29 -8.42 -12.05
CA ILE A 862 15.44 -8.21 -13.23
C ILE A 862 15.29 -9.54 -13.98
N MET A 863 14.10 -10.14 -13.93
CA MET A 863 13.75 -11.32 -14.73
C MET A 863 13.19 -10.88 -16.09
N LEU A 864 13.80 -11.35 -17.17
CA LEU A 864 13.43 -11.04 -18.56
C LEU A 864 13.45 -12.29 -19.42
N ASP A 865 12.64 -12.32 -20.47
CA ASP A 865 12.69 -13.37 -21.49
C ASP A 865 14.07 -13.39 -22.16
N SER A 866 14.53 -14.58 -22.59
CA SER A 866 15.82 -14.70 -23.29
C SER A 866 15.71 -14.50 -24.81
N ASP A 867 14.61 -13.89 -25.27
CA ASP A 867 14.32 -13.53 -26.64
C ASP A 867 15.24 -12.38 -27.15
N GLN A 868 14.94 -11.75 -28.29
CA GLN A 868 15.70 -10.57 -28.72
C GLN A 868 15.44 -9.32 -27.84
N ALA A 869 14.21 -9.07 -27.40
CA ALA A 869 13.85 -7.89 -26.62
C ALA A 869 14.54 -7.89 -25.24
N GLY A 870 14.47 -8.98 -24.48
CA GLY A 870 15.12 -9.08 -23.18
C GLY A 870 16.66 -9.01 -23.27
N ARG A 871 17.25 -9.60 -24.33
CA ARG A 871 18.69 -9.44 -24.63
C ARG A 871 19.07 -8.00 -24.96
N ASP A 872 18.25 -7.28 -25.75
CA ASP A 872 18.47 -5.87 -26.07
C ASP A 872 18.35 -4.97 -24.83
N VAL A 873 17.48 -5.30 -23.86
CA VAL A 873 17.40 -4.61 -22.55
C VAL A 873 18.68 -4.79 -21.75
N ARG A 874 19.13 -6.04 -21.55
CA ARG A 874 20.38 -6.32 -20.82
C ARG A 874 21.58 -5.62 -21.46
N ASP A 875 21.67 -5.65 -22.80
CA ASP A 875 22.76 -5.01 -23.51
C ASP A 875 22.67 -3.48 -23.47
N ARG A 876 21.46 -2.88 -23.45
CA ARG A 876 21.24 -1.45 -23.18
C ARG A 876 21.61 -1.04 -21.76
N ILE A 877 21.31 -1.84 -20.75
CA ILE A 877 21.76 -1.61 -19.36
C ILE A 877 23.29 -1.51 -19.36
N ARG A 878 23.96 -2.59 -19.74
CA ARG A 878 25.42 -2.76 -19.77
C ARG A 878 26.19 -1.72 -20.61
N THR A 879 25.54 -1.05 -21.57
CA THR A 879 26.20 -0.10 -22.49
C THR A 879 25.79 1.36 -22.34
N HIS A 880 24.63 1.65 -21.76
CA HIS A 880 24.08 3.01 -21.68
C HIS A 880 23.66 3.44 -20.27
N ASN A 881 23.55 2.52 -19.31
CA ASN A 881 23.08 2.78 -17.94
C ASN A 881 23.99 2.06 -16.93
N PRO A 882 25.29 2.42 -16.86
CA PRO A 882 26.30 1.70 -16.09
C PRO A 882 26.14 1.81 -14.58
N ASP A 883 25.22 2.66 -14.12
CA ASP A 883 24.83 2.81 -12.72
C ASP A 883 23.90 1.68 -12.25
N ILE A 884 23.34 0.90 -13.18
CA ILE A 884 22.63 -0.37 -12.92
C ILE A 884 23.61 -1.52 -13.23
N ASP A 885 23.82 -2.41 -12.26
CA ASP A 885 24.62 -3.62 -12.51
C ASP A 885 23.93 -4.54 -13.53
N SER A 886 24.68 -4.99 -14.53
CA SER A 886 24.19 -5.94 -15.54
C SER A 886 24.01 -7.36 -15.00
N ASP A 887 24.67 -7.70 -13.89
CA ASP A 887 24.62 -9.05 -13.33
C ASP A 887 23.36 -9.25 -12.46
N ARG A 888 22.67 -8.16 -12.07
CA ARG A 888 21.27 -8.17 -11.59
C ARG A 888 20.26 -8.66 -12.64
N VAL A 889 20.65 -8.86 -13.92
CA VAL A 889 19.72 -9.19 -15.04
C VAL A 889 19.69 -10.69 -15.35
N VAL A 890 18.62 -11.35 -14.91
CA VAL A 890 18.36 -12.78 -15.04
C VAL A 890 17.53 -13.07 -16.30
N LEU A 891 18.21 -13.29 -17.43
CA LEU A 891 17.56 -13.85 -18.63
C LEU A 891 17.07 -15.29 -18.37
N LEU A 892 15.88 -15.65 -18.84
CA LEU A 892 15.32 -16.99 -18.71
C LEU A 892 16.17 -18.09 -19.38
N GLN A 893 16.15 -19.30 -18.79
CA GLN A 893 16.82 -20.50 -19.29
C GLN A 893 16.05 -21.73 -18.79
N ASN A 894 15.90 -22.77 -19.61
CA ASN A 894 15.27 -24.02 -19.20
C ASN A 894 16.29 -25.17 -19.07
N THR A 895 15.89 -26.42 -19.31
CA THR A 895 16.80 -27.57 -19.16
C THR A 895 17.69 -27.82 -20.38
N SER A 896 17.32 -27.31 -21.56
CA SER A 896 18.05 -27.49 -22.83
C SER A 896 18.55 -26.17 -23.43
N ASN A 897 17.76 -25.10 -23.35
CA ASN A 897 17.96 -23.86 -24.09
C ASN A 897 18.26 -22.66 -23.15
N SER A 898 19.02 -21.70 -23.67
CA SER A 898 19.45 -20.48 -22.96
C SER A 898 19.28 -19.19 -23.78
N GLU A 899 18.65 -19.28 -24.94
CA GLU A 899 18.26 -18.19 -25.82
C GLU A 899 16.88 -18.55 -26.39
N GLY A 900 15.99 -17.57 -26.56
CA GLY A 900 14.63 -17.80 -27.06
C GLY A 900 13.66 -18.44 -26.06
N VAL A 901 14.11 -18.77 -24.84
CA VAL A 901 13.26 -19.23 -23.73
C VAL A 901 12.40 -18.07 -23.22
N VAL A 902 11.09 -18.25 -23.24
CA VAL A 902 10.05 -17.36 -22.65
C VAL A 902 9.45 -17.96 -21.38
N THR A 903 8.65 -17.20 -20.61
CA THR A 903 7.97 -17.67 -19.38
C THR A 903 7.27 -19.03 -19.53
N GLU A 904 6.62 -19.29 -20.67
CA GLU A 904 5.92 -20.55 -20.93
C GLU A 904 6.86 -21.76 -21.00
N ASP A 905 8.07 -21.58 -21.54
CA ASP A 905 9.07 -22.65 -21.77
C ASP A 905 9.74 -23.13 -20.46
N LEU A 906 9.37 -22.55 -19.31
CA LEU A 906 9.83 -22.95 -17.97
C LEU A 906 9.02 -24.13 -17.42
N PHE A 907 7.76 -24.27 -17.83
CA PHE A 907 6.87 -25.37 -17.44
C PHE A 907 7.16 -26.64 -18.26
N GLY A 908 6.79 -27.81 -17.75
CA GLY A 908 6.69 -29.02 -18.57
C GLY A 908 5.57 -28.87 -19.60
N THR A 909 5.86 -29.14 -20.89
CA THR A 909 4.96 -28.84 -22.01
C THR A 909 3.53 -29.36 -21.83
N GLU A 910 3.37 -30.61 -21.36
CA GLU A 910 2.06 -31.20 -21.07
C GLU A 910 1.21 -30.36 -20.10
N LEU A 911 1.83 -29.78 -19.06
CA LEU A 911 1.14 -28.98 -18.05
C LEU A 911 0.59 -27.70 -18.69
N TYR A 912 1.44 -26.95 -19.38
CA TYR A 912 1.04 -25.68 -20.01
C TYR A 912 0.00 -25.91 -21.11
N VAL A 913 0.19 -26.92 -21.97
CA VAL A 913 -0.77 -27.26 -23.03
C VAL A 913 -2.09 -27.79 -22.44
N SER A 914 -2.08 -28.48 -21.29
CA SER A 914 -3.32 -28.90 -20.63
C SER A 914 -4.16 -27.73 -20.11
N GLU A 915 -3.55 -26.69 -19.55
CA GLU A 915 -4.28 -25.50 -19.09
C GLU A 915 -4.65 -24.54 -20.23
N PHE A 916 -3.82 -24.44 -21.28
CA PHE A 916 -4.20 -23.82 -22.55
C PHE A 916 -5.46 -24.46 -23.13
N ASN A 917 -5.52 -25.79 -23.17
CA ASN A 917 -6.68 -26.52 -23.68
C ASN A 917 -7.94 -26.30 -22.84
N ALA A 918 -7.82 -26.25 -21.52
CA ALA A 918 -8.94 -25.94 -20.63
C ALA A 918 -9.43 -24.50 -20.87
N GLU A 919 -8.52 -23.53 -20.93
CA GLU A 919 -8.83 -22.13 -21.14
C GLU A 919 -9.53 -21.86 -22.48
N TYR A 920 -9.02 -22.41 -23.58
CA TYR A 920 -9.59 -22.18 -24.92
C TYR A 920 -10.89 -22.96 -25.15
N LYS A 921 -11.08 -24.12 -24.49
CA LYS A 921 -12.38 -24.82 -24.44
C LYS A 921 -13.43 -23.97 -23.72
N ASP A 922 -13.11 -23.45 -22.54
CA ASP A 922 -14.08 -22.69 -21.75
C ASP A 922 -14.40 -21.34 -22.45
N PHE A 923 -13.39 -20.62 -22.95
CA PHE A 923 -13.55 -19.40 -23.77
C PHE A 923 -14.44 -19.60 -25.01
N THR A 924 -14.28 -20.73 -25.74
CA THR A 924 -15.14 -20.99 -26.90
C THR A 924 -16.56 -21.41 -26.52
N SER A 925 -16.75 -22.02 -25.34
CA SER A 925 -18.09 -22.31 -24.83
C SER A 925 -18.90 -21.04 -24.52
N GLU A 926 -18.25 -19.95 -24.09
CA GLU A 926 -18.89 -18.63 -23.92
C GLU A 926 -19.34 -17.98 -25.25
N LEU A 927 -18.83 -18.48 -26.38
CA LEU A 927 -19.00 -17.91 -27.72
C LEU A 927 -19.83 -18.80 -28.67
N ASP A 928 -20.52 -19.83 -28.15
CA ASP A 928 -21.22 -20.87 -28.93
C ASP A 928 -20.30 -21.59 -29.97
N GLY A 929 -18.99 -21.68 -29.70
CA GLY A 929 -17.98 -22.24 -30.60
C GLY A 929 -17.51 -23.65 -30.23
N GLU A 930 -16.87 -24.33 -31.20
CA GLU A 930 -16.18 -25.61 -30.98
C GLU A 930 -14.65 -25.41 -31.02
N PHE A 931 -13.93 -25.98 -30.04
CA PHE A 931 -12.47 -26.02 -29.97
C PHE A 931 -12.00 -27.47 -29.86
N GLU A 932 -11.13 -27.90 -30.78
CA GLU A 932 -10.45 -29.20 -30.69
C GLU A 932 -9.19 -29.06 -29.81
N PRO A 933 -9.04 -29.83 -28.72
CA PRO A 933 -7.86 -29.72 -27.86
C PRO A 933 -6.55 -30.11 -28.56
N VAL A 934 -5.50 -29.33 -28.31
CA VAL A 934 -4.13 -29.57 -28.77
C VAL A 934 -3.57 -30.86 -28.15
N SER A 935 -3.09 -31.78 -28.98
CA SER A 935 -2.29 -32.92 -28.55
C SER A 935 -0.80 -32.58 -28.47
N VAL A 936 -0.10 -33.21 -27.52
CA VAL A 936 1.38 -33.23 -27.45
C VAL A 936 1.83 -34.66 -27.76
N GLU A 937 2.79 -34.83 -28.67
CA GLU A 937 3.40 -36.13 -29.00
C GLU A 937 4.91 -36.11 -28.70
N ASP A 938 5.38 -37.07 -27.90
CA ASP A 938 6.77 -37.15 -27.39
C ASP A 938 7.84 -37.25 -28.50
N GLY A 939 8.84 -36.36 -28.44
CA GLY A 939 10.07 -36.43 -29.25
C GLY A 939 11.32 -36.81 -28.43
N GLU A 940 12.51 -36.42 -28.92
CA GLU A 940 13.76 -36.61 -28.17
C GLU A 940 14.10 -35.38 -27.30
N GLY A 941 13.93 -35.50 -25.98
CA GLY A 941 14.37 -34.50 -25.00
C GLY A 941 13.27 -33.52 -24.60
N LEU A 942 13.47 -32.22 -24.85
CA LEU A 942 12.42 -31.19 -24.75
C LEU A 942 11.70 -30.94 -26.09
N SER A 943 12.14 -31.59 -27.17
CA SER A 943 11.44 -31.50 -28.46
C SER A 943 10.24 -32.45 -28.49
N CYS A 944 9.12 -31.95 -28.99
CA CYS A 944 7.86 -32.67 -29.15
C CYS A 944 7.04 -32.06 -30.30
N GLU A 945 6.03 -32.78 -30.80
CA GLU A 945 5.07 -32.25 -31.77
C GLU A 945 3.82 -31.75 -31.02
N ILE A 946 3.42 -30.49 -31.25
CA ILE A 946 2.31 -29.83 -30.57
C ILE A 946 1.26 -29.48 -31.63
N GLY A 947 0.13 -30.20 -31.65
CA GLY A 947 -0.95 -29.98 -32.61
C GLY A 947 -0.57 -30.11 -34.09
N GLY A 948 0.55 -30.77 -34.41
CA GLY A 948 1.11 -30.87 -35.77
C GLY A 948 2.30 -29.95 -36.07
N ILE A 949 2.82 -29.23 -35.07
CA ILE A 949 3.91 -28.25 -35.20
C ILE A 949 5.12 -28.72 -34.36
N GLU A 950 6.34 -28.60 -34.90
CA GLU A 950 7.58 -29.00 -34.25
C GLU A 950 8.03 -27.96 -33.20
N TYR A 951 8.11 -28.35 -31.93
CA TYR A 951 8.66 -27.55 -30.84
C TYR A 951 10.05 -28.07 -30.44
N ASP A 952 10.99 -27.17 -30.15
CA ASP A 952 12.40 -27.48 -29.85
C ASP A 952 12.82 -27.21 -28.39
N GLY A 953 11.85 -26.90 -27.52
CA GLY A 953 12.12 -26.43 -26.16
C GLY A 953 12.30 -24.91 -26.05
N SER A 954 11.86 -24.13 -27.02
CA SER A 954 11.81 -22.66 -26.98
C SER A 954 10.60 -22.11 -27.75
N ARG A 955 10.11 -20.93 -27.36
CA ARG A 955 9.02 -20.20 -28.01
C ARG A 955 7.70 -20.98 -28.12
N LEU A 956 7.29 -21.62 -27.03
CA LEU A 956 5.97 -22.27 -26.91
C LEU A 956 4.82 -21.28 -27.19
N ASP A 957 5.01 -19.99 -26.90
CA ASP A 957 4.11 -18.92 -27.28
C ASP A 957 3.90 -18.82 -28.80
N GLN A 958 4.94 -18.96 -29.61
CA GLN A 958 4.82 -18.92 -31.07
C GLN A 958 4.18 -20.19 -31.63
N VAL A 959 4.49 -21.36 -31.07
CA VAL A 959 3.89 -22.64 -31.49
C VAL A 959 2.38 -22.66 -31.23
N LEU A 960 1.93 -22.13 -30.08
CA LEU A 960 0.50 -22.04 -29.76
C LEU A 960 -0.22 -20.96 -30.60
N VAL A 961 0.47 -19.88 -30.99
CA VAL A 961 -0.07 -18.91 -31.97
C VAL A 961 -0.22 -19.54 -33.36
N GLU A 962 0.80 -20.24 -33.86
CA GLU A 962 0.75 -20.90 -35.18
C GLU A 962 -0.32 -22.00 -35.23
N TYR A 963 -0.54 -22.73 -34.13
CA TYR A 963 -1.69 -23.62 -34.00
C TYR A 963 -3.01 -22.87 -34.13
N LEU A 964 -3.20 -21.78 -33.38
CA LEU A 964 -4.45 -21.02 -33.37
C LEU A 964 -4.73 -20.35 -34.73
N GLU A 965 -3.72 -19.90 -35.48
CA GLU A 965 -3.88 -19.41 -36.87
C GLU A 965 -4.53 -20.47 -37.80
N GLY A 966 -4.38 -21.75 -37.50
CA GLY A 966 -5.05 -22.86 -38.19
C GLY A 966 -6.52 -23.09 -37.81
N THR A 967 -7.04 -22.42 -36.77
CA THR A 967 -8.38 -22.66 -36.18
C THR A 967 -9.37 -21.52 -36.45
N GLU A 968 -10.67 -21.81 -36.36
CA GLU A 968 -11.72 -20.77 -36.42
C GLU A 968 -11.69 -19.84 -35.17
N VAL A 969 -11.07 -20.28 -34.07
CA VAL A 969 -10.94 -19.52 -32.81
C VAL A 969 -10.04 -18.28 -32.97
N SER A 970 -9.12 -18.29 -33.94
CA SER A 970 -8.24 -17.15 -34.28
C SER A 970 -8.97 -15.81 -34.36
N VAL A 971 -10.21 -15.78 -34.86
CA VAL A 971 -11.02 -14.55 -35.01
C VAL A 971 -11.46 -13.97 -33.65
N GLY A 972 -11.63 -14.80 -32.63
CA GLY A 972 -12.03 -14.38 -31.28
C GLY A 972 -10.89 -13.85 -30.42
N VAL A 973 -9.64 -14.21 -30.74
CA VAL A 973 -8.42 -13.84 -29.99
C VAL A 973 -7.49 -12.87 -30.74
N GLN A 974 -7.98 -12.21 -31.79
CA GLN A 974 -7.22 -11.19 -32.51
C GLN A 974 -7.33 -9.83 -31.83
N ASN A 975 -6.18 -9.19 -31.62
CA ASN A 975 -6.08 -7.84 -31.08
C ASN A 975 -6.47 -6.77 -32.11
N SER A 976 -6.43 -5.50 -31.72
CA SER A 976 -6.80 -4.36 -32.58
C SER A 976 -5.97 -4.19 -33.88
N ARG A 977 -4.89 -4.96 -34.06
CA ARG A 977 -4.04 -5.00 -35.25
C ARG A 977 -4.28 -6.24 -36.14
N GLY A 978 -5.07 -7.21 -35.67
CA GLY A 978 -5.27 -8.50 -36.32
C GLY A 978 -4.17 -9.54 -36.01
N GLU A 979 -3.36 -9.29 -34.97
CA GLU A 979 -2.37 -10.24 -34.44
C GLU A 979 -3.07 -11.11 -33.38
N ILE A 980 -2.81 -12.42 -33.33
CA ILE A 980 -3.36 -13.29 -32.27
C ILE A 980 -2.68 -12.95 -30.93
N GLU A 981 -3.49 -12.69 -29.92
CA GLU A 981 -3.04 -12.41 -28.56
C GLU A 981 -3.45 -13.59 -27.66
N LEU A 982 -2.46 -14.35 -27.18
CA LEU A 982 -2.70 -15.50 -26.30
C LEU A 982 -3.27 -15.04 -24.95
N ARG A 983 -4.21 -15.82 -24.39
CA ARG A 983 -4.76 -15.63 -23.04
C ARG A 983 -3.75 -16.00 -21.92
N LYS A 984 -2.50 -15.51 -22.03
CA LYS A 984 -1.36 -15.84 -21.15
C LYS A 984 -1.68 -15.64 -19.66
N ARG A 985 -2.39 -14.55 -19.31
CA ARG A 985 -2.83 -14.27 -17.94
C ARG A 985 -3.74 -15.38 -17.40
N GLN A 986 -4.80 -15.71 -18.13
CA GLN A 986 -5.78 -16.73 -17.71
C GLN A 986 -5.14 -18.12 -17.60
N ILE A 987 -4.24 -18.49 -18.53
CA ILE A 987 -3.49 -19.74 -18.44
C ILE A 987 -2.58 -19.75 -17.21
N ALA A 988 -1.88 -18.64 -16.92
CA ALA A 988 -1.07 -18.51 -15.71
C ALA A 988 -1.90 -18.60 -14.42
N GLU A 989 -3.10 -18.01 -14.39
CA GLU A 989 -4.04 -18.07 -13.26
C GLU A 989 -4.59 -19.50 -13.05
N ARG A 990 -4.90 -20.23 -14.13
CA ARG A 990 -5.25 -21.66 -14.05
C ARG A 990 -4.12 -22.52 -13.52
N ILE A 991 -2.90 -22.35 -14.06
CA ILE A 991 -1.70 -23.03 -13.57
C ILE A 991 -1.48 -22.70 -12.08
N ALA A 992 -1.66 -21.45 -11.68
CA ALA A 992 -1.54 -21.02 -10.29
C ALA A 992 -2.57 -21.71 -9.37
N SER A 993 -3.84 -21.73 -9.77
CA SER A 993 -4.91 -22.43 -9.05
C SER A 993 -4.62 -23.93 -8.93
N ARG A 994 -4.13 -24.58 -10.00
CA ARG A 994 -3.76 -26.01 -10.00
C ARG A 994 -2.52 -26.31 -9.15
N LEU A 995 -1.53 -25.41 -9.09
CA LEU A 995 -0.38 -25.50 -8.19
C LEU A 995 -0.82 -25.43 -6.74
N ASN A 996 -1.62 -24.41 -6.38
CA ASN A 996 -2.17 -24.24 -5.03
C ASN A 996 -3.03 -25.47 -4.61
N ARG A 997 -3.80 -26.03 -5.55
CA ARG A 997 -4.60 -27.27 -5.37
C ARG A 997 -3.74 -28.56 -5.41
N SER A 998 -2.40 -28.47 -5.41
CA SER A 998 -1.42 -29.58 -5.34
C SER A 998 -1.50 -30.62 -6.48
N GLY A 999 -1.89 -30.19 -7.69
CA GLY A 999 -2.14 -31.06 -8.86
C GLY A 999 -1.01 -31.17 -9.89
N VAL A 1000 0.26 -31.04 -9.49
CA VAL A 1000 1.43 -30.90 -10.38
C VAL A 1000 2.64 -31.74 -9.90
N ASN A 1001 3.43 -32.29 -10.83
CA ASN A 1001 4.66 -33.04 -10.53
C ASN A 1001 5.87 -32.07 -10.45
N GLU A 1002 6.73 -32.16 -9.43
CA GLU A 1002 7.90 -31.27 -9.28
C GLU A 1002 8.82 -31.24 -10.53
N ASN A 1003 8.90 -32.34 -11.30
CA ASN A 1003 9.67 -32.38 -12.54
C ASN A 1003 9.14 -31.42 -13.61
N GLN A 1004 7.84 -31.09 -13.62
CA GLN A 1004 7.23 -30.12 -14.51
C GLN A 1004 7.55 -28.66 -14.12
N LEU A 1005 8.23 -28.44 -12.99
CA LEU A 1005 8.67 -27.13 -12.48
C LEU A 1005 10.20 -27.02 -12.37
N LYS A 1006 10.94 -27.98 -12.95
CA LYS A 1006 12.39 -28.13 -12.77
C LYS A 1006 13.22 -26.93 -13.26
N SER A 1007 12.72 -26.15 -14.21
CA SER A 1007 13.35 -24.91 -14.67
C SER A 1007 13.26 -23.80 -13.61
N PHE A 1008 12.15 -23.70 -12.89
CA PHE A 1008 11.94 -22.67 -11.85
C PHE A 1008 12.93 -22.79 -10.70
N ASN A 1009 13.28 -24.01 -10.26
CA ASN A 1009 14.36 -24.23 -9.28
C ASN A 1009 15.69 -23.53 -9.70
N ARG A 1010 16.04 -23.55 -10.99
CA ARG A 1010 17.26 -22.91 -11.51
C ARG A 1010 17.11 -21.40 -11.68
N LEU A 1011 15.92 -20.94 -12.07
CA LEU A 1011 15.59 -19.53 -12.19
C LEU A 1011 15.67 -18.84 -10.82
N PHE A 1012 15.04 -19.43 -9.80
CA PHE A 1012 14.97 -18.86 -8.46
C PHE A 1012 16.33 -18.80 -7.74
N ALA A 1013 17.20 -19.81 -7.92
CA ALA A 1013 18.59 -19.72 -7.45
C ALA A 1013 19.32 -18.53 -8.08
N ARG A 1014 19.23 -18.38 -9.41
CA ARG A 1014 19.84 -17.26 -10.15
C ARG A 1014 19.24 -15.89 -9.81
N ILE A 1015 18.00 -15.84 -9.30
CA ILE A 1015 17.38 -14.62 -8.81
C ILE A 1015 17.94 -14.22 -7.44
N ASP A 1016 18.23 -15.17 -6.55
CA ASP A 1016 18.88 -14.85 -5.27
C ASP A 1016 20.34 -14.39 -5.48
N ASP A 1017 21.09 -15.11 -6.34
CA ASP A 1017 22.45 -14.73 -6.78
C ASP A 1017 22.45 -13.27 -7.30
N ALA A 1018 21.47 -12.91 -8.13
CA ALA A 1018 21.31 -11.58 -8.73
C ALA A 1018 20.81 -10.50 -7.75
N MET A 1019 20.18 -10.87 -6.64
CA MET A 1019 19.82 -9.94 -5.56
C MET A 1019 20.99 -9.68 -4.62
N ASN A 1020 21.90 -10.65 -4.41
CA ASN A 1020 23.03 -10.58 -3.48
C ASN A 1020 24.42 -10.67 -4.16
N PRO A 1021 24.80 -9.77 -5.09
CA PRO A 1021 26.04 -9.88 -5.87
C PRO A 1021 27.37 -9.75 -5.06
N GLU A 1022 27.32 -9.52 -3.75
CA GLU A 1022 28.50 -9.50 -2.86
C GLU A 1022 28.76 -10.81 -2.07
N GLN A 1023 27.97 -11.88 -2.28
CA GLN A 1023 28.17 -13.20 -1.63
C GLN A 1023 28.86 -14.25 -2.53
#